data_AF-A0A2V5X476-F1
#
_entry.id   AF-A0A2V5X476-F1
#
_cell.length_a   1.000
_cell.length_b   1.000
_cell.length_c   1.000
_cell.angle_alpha   90.00
_cell.angle_beta   90.00
_cell.angle_gamma   90.00
#
_symmetry.space_group_name_H-M   'P 1'
#
loop_
_entity.id
_entity.type
_entity.pdbx_description
1 polymer ?
#
loop_
_entity_poly.entity_id
_entity_poly.type
_entity_poly.pdbx_seq_one_letter_code
_entity_poly.pdbx_strand_id
1 'polypeptide(L)'
;MIQFRLISASGLLLWLLAGVSASAATKGAIDFDRDIRPILSDKCFACHGPDEKERKAKFRLDRKDDAFKPLKSGDLAIVPGHPEKSELIARITTKDEDDVMPPPKSGKTLTSAQVDSLRRWIAEGANWQSHWALVKPERSPLPAVKNKKWPRNEIDHFVLARLEKEGLKPSPEADRTTLVRRASYDLTGLPPTPQEVDAFLADRNPDAYPKLVDRLLDSPRYGEHEARYWLDAARYADSHGYHIDSERSIWKYREWVIDAFNQNMPFDEFTTEQLAGDLLPNATTGQKIASGYVRCNMSTGEGGAIEDEYKCKYTFDRVETTSTIWLGLTMTCARCHTHKYDPIQQREYYGLYALFNNLDESIMDGNKPNPDPFIKLPSREQAERQEWLKKQIEEGQARIDSPMPELDAAQAQWADKWHEKLNAGWTVLTPTSLKSTNGSEFKILDDKSVLVEGSNPEQDVHEVTLQPEPGSLAAIRLEALPHESLPNRSSARADDGRFELSEFEVEVATTDAEGNAGEPKKLNFKRAAADSWESDKEIGKAIDGNAESAWSIPTNAVSEPHTALFVLGEPMKMKANSELHLRLRYEASKSKRAIGRFRLAAAQTDELVHLLIPPKQEPWHVVGPFKSESLKTGLVTEYEPEKEIDFNKAYPGVREEIKWSEKSDFEDGKSHVLVDELHGVHGIYYLYRTLKVPDNRRTDLTVGADGLFKVWVNGQLALEQSSKREPADGPAKFSAMLKQGENTILVKAVNEQGASHFTFNADLDDADHLPDNIAAMLAATSNPAGD
;
A
#
# COMPACT_ATOMS: atom_id res chain seq x y z
N MET A 1 -31.83 -21.84 -79.87
CA MET A 1 -31.36 -22.18 -81.23
C MET A 1 -30.06 -22.96 -81.06
N ILE A 2 -29.86 -24.23 -81.43
CA ILE A 2 -30.46 -25.20 -82.37
C ILE A 2 -30.04 -26.60 -81.83
N GLN A 3 -30.98 -27.44 -81.38
CA GLN A 3 -31.52 -28.67 -82.02
C GLN A 3 -30.75 -30.00 -81.85
N PHE A 4 -31.27 -30.84 -80.94
CA PHE A 4 -31.78 -32.23 -81.09
C PHE A 4 -31.42 -33.12 -82.30
N ARG A 5 -31.17 -34.42 -81.99
CA ARG A 5 -31.86 -35.68 -82.47
C ARG A 5 -31.30 -36.86 -81.64
N LEU A 6 -32.00 -37.65 -80.80
CA LEU A 6 -33.20 -38.52 -80.85
C LEU A 6 -33.08 -39.83 -81.67
N ILE A 7 -33.09 -40.95 -80.92
CA ILE A 7 -33.94 -42.18 -81.05
C ILE A 7 -33.34 -43.52 -81.56
N SER A 8 -33.72 -44.56 -80.78
CA SER A 8 -33.91 -46.01 -81.01
C SER A 8 -32.72 -46.95 -80.79
N ALA A 9 -32.65 -47.78 -79.73
CA ALA A 9 -33.58 -48.82 -79.23
C ALA A 9 -33.60 -50.10 -80.08
N SER A 10 -32.96 -51.16 -79.58
CA SER A 10 -33.52 -52.54 -79.45
C SER A 10 -32.41 -53.54 -79.13
N GLY A 11 -32.44 -54.10 -77.93
CA GLY A 11 -31.51 -55.12 -77.42
C GLY A 11 -31.93 -55.57 -76.03
N LEU A 12 -33.23 -55.89 -75.88
CA LEU A 12 -33.86 -56.47 -74.71
C LEU A 12 -33.37 -57.93 -74.53
N LEU A 13 -33.40 -58.42 -73.28
CA LEU A 13 -33.30 -59.83 -72.86
C LEU A 13 -31.92 -60.50 -72.90
N LEU A 14 -31.09 -60.32 -71.85
CA LEU A 14 -30.31 -61.43 -71.25
C LEU A 14 -29.55 -61.07 -69.93
N TRP A 15 -29.99 -60.07 -69.17
CA TRP A 15 -29.28 -59.62 -67.95
C TRP A 15 -30.23 -59.40 -66.74
N LEU A 16 -31.21 -60.28 -66.54
CA LEU A 16 -32.16 -60.19 -65.42
C LEU A 16 -32.09 -61.34 -64.40
N LEU A 17 -31.09 -62.21 -64.46
CA LEU A 17 -30.91 -63.32 -63.53
C LEU A 17 -29.43 -63.58 -63.21
N ALA A 18 -28.73 -62.62 -62.61
CA ALA A 18 -27.52 -62.89 -61.84
C ALA A 18 -27.14 -61.68 -60.98
N GLY A 19 -27.19 -61.84 -59.65
CA GLY A 19 -26.34 -61.06 -58.76
C GLY A 19 -26.97 -59.92 -57.97
N VAL A 20 -28.22 -60.02 -57.50
CA VAL A 20 -28.57 -59.37 -56.22
C VAL A 20 -28.16 -60.33 -55.10
N SER A 21 -26.85 -60.51 -54.94
CA SER A 21 -26.31 -60.87 -53.64
C SER A 21 -26.32 -59.59 -52.82
N ALA A 22 -27.49 -59.29 -52.24
CA ALA A 22 -27.53 -58.48 -51.04
C ALA A 22 -26.61 -59.19 -50.07
N SER A 23 -25.40 -58.64 -49.90
CA SER A 23 -24.54 -59.01 -48.79
C SER A 23 -25.34 -58.67 -47.55
N ALA A 24 -26.04 -59.67 -47.00
CA ALA A 24 -26.46 -59.66 -45.63
C ALA A 24 -25.16 -59.56 -44.84
N ALA A 25 -24.71 -58.32 -44.62
CA ALA A 25 -23.70 -58.02 -43.64
C ALA A 25 -24.21 -58.73 -42.39
N THR A 26 -23.46 -59.74 -41.92
CA THR A 26 -23.64 -60.32 -40.60
C THR A 26 -23.66 -59.14 -39.64
N LYS A 27 -24.86 -58.69 -39.24
CA LYS A 27 -25.00 -57.64 -38.25
C LYS A 27 -24.23 -58.17 -37.04
N GLY A 28 -23.16 -57.50 -36.65
CA GLY A 28 -22.32 -57.92 -35.53
C GLY A 28 -23.14 -58.11 -34.25
N ALA A 29 -22.50 -58.68 -33.23
CA ALA A 29 -23.08 -58.72 -31.89
C ALA A 29 -23.57 -57.33 -31.49
N ILE A 30 -24.74 -57.28 -30.84
CA ILE A 30 -25.29 -56.02 -30.37
C ILE A 30 -24.41 -55.50 -29.24
N ASP A 31 -23.91 -54.28 -29.39
CA ASP A 31 -23.19 -53.58 -28.33
C ASP A 31 -24.19 -52.66 -27.62
N PHE A 32 -24.30 -52.80 -26.29
CA PHE A 32 -25.32 -52.07 -25.54
C PHE A 32 -25.08 -50.56 -25.62
N ASP A 33 -23.83 -50.13 -25.50
CA ASP A 33 -23.50 -48.72 -25.46
C ASP A 33 -23.65 -48.03 -26.82
N ARG A 34 -23.25 -48.71 -27.89
CA ARG A 34 -23.37 -48.21 -29.27
C ARG A 34 -24.79 -48.30 -29.83
N ASP A 35 -25.46 -49.44 -29.63
CA ASP A 35 -26.69 -49.75 -30.37
C ASP A 35 -27.96 -49.57 -29.54
N ILE A 36 -27.91 -49.75 -28.20
CA ILE A 36 -29.10 -49.83 -27.35
C ILE A 36 -29.30 -48.60 -26.48
N ARG A 37 -28.28 -48.15 -25.76
CA ARG A 37 -28.39 -46.98 -24.87
C ARG A 37 -28.86 -45.73 -25.63
N PRO A 38 -28.42 -45.42 -26.87
CA PRO A 38 -28.92 -44.25 -27.58
C PRO A 38 -30.43 -44.32 -27.83
N ILE A 39 -30.98 -45.51 -28.07
CA ILE A 39 -32.41 -45.73 -28.22
C ILE A 39 -33.13 -45.50 -26.89
N LEU A 40 -32.64 -46.08 -25.80
CA LEU A 40 -33.24 -45.94 -24.46
C LEU A 40 -33.16 -44.49 -23.95
N SER A 41 -32.04 -43.81 -24.18
CA SER A 41 -31.82 -42.40 -23.81
C SER A 41 -32.81 -41.49 -24.52
N ASP A 42 -32.93 -41.62 -25.85
CA ASP A 42 -33.85 -40.80 -26.62
C ASP A 42 -35.31 -41.17 -26.32
N LYS A 43 -35.68 -42.44 -26.33
CA LYS A 43 -37.08 -42.85 -26.33
C LYS A 43 -37.67 -43.11 -24.95
N CYS A 44 -36.86 -43.45 -23.94
CA CYS A 44 -37.36 -44.01 -22.68
C CYS A 44 -37.00 -43.19 -21.42
N PHE A 45 -35.80 -42.60 -21.34
CA PHE A 45 -35.30 -42.01 -20.08
C PHE A 45 -36.08 -40.78 -19.59
N ALA A 46 -36.80 -40.07 -20.46
CA ALA A 46 -37.66 -38.97 -20.04
C ALA A 46 -38.71 -39.41 -18.98
N CYS A 47 -39.28 -40.61 -19.11
CA CYS A 47 -40.28 -41.15 -18.18
C CYS A 47 -39.73 -42.25 -17.26
N HIS A 48 -38.64 -42.91 -17.68
CA HIS A 48 -38.06 -44.08 -16.98
C HIS A 48 -36.56 -43.90 -16.72
N GLY A 49 -36.10 -42.66 -16.51
CA GLY A 49 -34.70 -42.33 -16.29
C GLY A 49 -34.42 -41.70 -14.91
N PRO A 50 -33.31 -40.94 -14.80
CA PRO A 50 -32.80 -40.48 -13.51
C PRO A 50 -33.64 -39.41 -12.81
N ASP A 51 -34.40 -38.58 -13.53
CA ASP A 51 -35.26 -37.55 -12.94
C ASP A 51 -36.40 -38.16 -12.11
N GLU A 52 -36.43 -37.90 -10.80
CA GLU A 52 -37.44 -38.44 -9.88
C GLU A 52 -38.83 -37.85 -10.09
N LYS A 53 -38.93 -36.59 -10.54
CA LYS A 53 -40.20 -35.88 -10.67
C LYS A 53 -40.98 -36.34 -11.90
N GLU A 54 -40.28 -36.69 -12.97
CA GLU A 54 -40.90 -37.17 -14.21
C GLU A 54 -41.13 -38.69 -14.22
N ARG A 55 -40.50 -39.42 -13.28
CA ARG A 55 -40.47 -40.89 -13.28
C ARG A 55 -41.85 -41.54 -13.16
N LYS A 56 -42.22 -42.31 -14.18
CA LYS A 56 -43.45 -43.12 -14.19
C LYS A 56 -43.17 -44.52 -13.65
N ALA A 57 -44.19 -45.09 -13.00
CA ALA A 57 -44.15 -46.41 -12.37
C ALA A 57 -43.03 -46.64 -11.33
N LYS A 58 -42.28 -45.59 -10.93
CA LYS A 58 -41.02 -45.70 -10.16
C LYS A 58 -39.98 -46.62 -10.82
N PHE A 59 -40.07 -46.81 -12.12
CA PHE A 59 -39.22 -47.73 -12.89
C PHE A 59 -38.05 -46.98 -13.55
N ARG A 60 -36.87 -47.63 -13.59
CA ARG A 60 -35.62 -47.07 -14.11
C ARG A 60 -35.04 -47.98 -15.18
N LEU A 61 -34.92 -47.48 -16.39
CA LEU A 61 -34.28 -48.13 -17.54
C LEU A 61 -32.85 -47.62 -17.77
N ASP A 62 -32.37 -46.66 -16.99
CA ASP A 62 -30.99 -46.17 -17.05
C ASP A 62 -30.05 -46.93 -16.09
N ARG A 63 -30.61 -47.69 -15.15
CA ARG A 63 -29.86 -48.52 -14.18
C ARG A 63 -30.12 -50.01 -14.45
N LYS A 64 -29.03 -50.76 -14.65
CA LYS A 64 -29.07 -52.22 -14.84
C LYS A 64 -29.97 -52.90 -13.80
N ASP A 65 -29.60 -52.80 -12.53
CA ASP A 65 -30.27 -53.54 -11.45
C ASP A 65 -31.76 -53.24 -11.36
N ASP A 66 -32.20 -52.03 -11.70
CA ASP A 66 -33.61 -51.67 -11.67
C ASP A 66 -34.36 -52.13 -12.92
N ALA A 67 -33.72 -52.13 -14.09
CA ALA A 67 -34.28 -52.63 -15.35
C ALA A 67 -34.57 -54.14 -15.32
N PHE A 68 -33.84 -54.91 -14.49
CA PHE A 68 -34.01 -56.36 -14.31
C PHE A 68 -34.82 -56.74 -13.06
N LYS A 69 -35.28 -55.80 -12.24
CA LYS A 69 -36.12 -56.09 -11.07
C LYS A 69 -37.57 -56.40 -11.48
N PRO A 70 -38.29 -57.23 -10.71
CA PRO A 70 -39.74 -57.36 -10.86
C PRO A 70 -40.43 -56.00 -10.79
N LEU A 71 -41.30 -55.75 -11.77
CA LEU A 71 -42.20 -54.60 -11.78
C LEU A 71 -43.27 -54.77 -10.70
N LYS A 72 -43.99 -53.69 -10.38
CA LYS A 72 -45.13 -53.76 -9.45
C LYS A 72 -46.24 -54.73 -9.89
N SER A 73 -46.34 -55.04 -11.19
CA SER A 73 -47.28 -56.03 -11.72
C SER A 73 -46.89 -57.48 -11.41
N GLY A 74 -45.63 -57.72 -11.02
CA GLY A 74 -45.05 -59.05 -10.87
C GLY A 74 -44.24 -59.51 -12.09
N ASP A 75 -44.41 -58.84 -13.24
CA ASP A 75 -43.68 -59.15 -14.48
C ASP A 75 -42.26 -58.56 -14.50
N LEU A 76 -41.44 -59.01 -15.43
CA LEU A 76 -40.09 -58.49 -15.65
C LEU A 76 -40.07 -57.62 -16.91
N ALA A 77 -39.52 -56.41 -16.79
CA ALA A 77 -39.34 -55.53 -17.95
C ALA A 77 -38.42 -56.15 -19.00
N ILE A 78 -37.35 -56.80 -18.55
CA ILE A 78 -36.34 -57.44 -19.39
C ILE A 78 -36.05 -58.83 -18.81
N VAL A 79 -36.25 -59.85 -19.63
CA VAL A 79 -35.90 -61.24 -19.34
C VAL A 79 -34.76 -61.66 -20.28
N PRO A 80 -33.51 -61.73 -19.79
CA PRO A 80 -32.37 -62.19 -20.59
C PRO A 80 -32.66 -63.47 -21.37
N GLY A 81 -32.39 -63.45 -22.68
CA GLY A 81 -32.59 -64.58 -23.59
C GLY A 81 -34.04 -64.80 -24.07
N HIS A 82 -35.02 -64.09 -23.49
CA HIS A 82 -36.44 -64.29 -23.77
C HIS A 82 -37.17 -62.99 -24.11
N PRO A 83 -36.99 -62.44 -25.33
CA PRO A 83 -37.70 -61.23 -25.77
C PRO A 83 -39.22 -61.35 -25.69
N GLU A 84 -39.75 -62.55 -25.92
CA GLU A 84 -41.17 -62.87 -25.85
C GLU A 84 -41.75 -62.82 -24.43
N LYS A 85 -40.91 -62.92 -23.40
CA LYS A 85 -41.29 -62.81 -21.98
C LYS A 85 -40.94 -61.44 -21.39
N SER A 86 -40.39 -60.53 -22.20
CA SER A 86 -39.93 -59.21 -21.74
C SER A 86 -41.00 -58.16 -22.00
N GLU A 87 -41.53 -57.55 -20.94
CA GLU A 87 -42.59 -56.55 -21.05
C GLU A 87 -42.14 -55.33 -21.88
N LEU A 88 -40.85 -54.99 -21.88
CA LEU A 88 -40.30 -53.94 -22.74
C LEU A 88 -40.63 -54.17 -24.23
N ILE A 89 -40.53 -55.41 -24.72
CA ILE A 89 -40.83 -55.73 -26.12
C ILE A 89 -42.34 -55.67 -26.39
N ALA A 90 -43.16 -56.14 -25.44
CA ALA A 90 -44.62 -56.04 -25.54
C ALA A 90 -45.06 -54.57 -25.64
N ARG A 91 -44.52 -53.71 -24.78
CA ARG A 91 -44.85 -52.26 -24.71
C ARG A 91 -44.44 -51.48 -25.95
N ILE A 92 -43.31 -51.81 -26.59
CA ILE A 92 -42.86 -51.10 -27.80
C ILE A 92 -43.46 -51.66 -29.11
N THR A 93 -44.23 -52.76 -29.04
CA THR A 93 -44.84 -53.40 -30.23
C THR A 93 -46.36 -53.50 -30.20
N THR A 94 -46.99 -53.22 -29.06
CA THR A 94 -48.45 -53.13 -28.95
C THR A 94 -49.02 -52.00 -29.83
N LYS A 95 -50.27 -52.15 -30.23
CA LYS A 95 -51.04 -51.14 -30.98
C LYS A 95 -52.04 -50.39 -30.10
N ASP A 96 -52.15 -50.77 -28.83
CA ASP A 96 -53.01 -50.10 -27.87
C ASP A 96 -52.39 -48.75 -27.49
N GLU A 97 -53.14 -47.65 -27.67
CA GLU A 97 -52.66 -46.29 -27.44
C GLU A 97 -52.37 -46.00 -25.96
N ASP A 98 -53.03 -46.71 -25.03
CA ASP A 98 -52.83 -46.54 -23.59
C ASP A 98 -51.62 -47.33 -23.06
N ASP A 99 -51.24 -48.41 -23.75
CA ASP A 99 -50.15 -49.30 -23.34
C ASP A 99 -48.86 -49.16 -24.16
N VAL A 100 -48.93 -48.56 -25.36
CA VAL A 100 -47.76 -48.39 -26.24
C VAL A 100 -46.75 -47.40 -25.65
N MET A 101 -45.47 -47.78 -25.72
CA MET A 101 -44.36 -46.96 -25.27
C MET A 101 -43.39 -46.68 -26.42
N PRO A 102 -42.93 -45.43 -26.63
CA PRO A 102 -43.34 -44.22 -25.92
C PRO A 102 -44.80 -43.84 -26.19
N PRO A 103 -45.52 -43.22 -25.24
CA PRO A 103 -46.92 -42.83 -25.44
C PRO A 103 -47.07 -41.84 -26.60
N PRO A 104 -48.16 -41.85 -27.37
CA PRO A 104 -48.35 -40.95 -28.52
C PRO A 104 -48.16 -39.47 -28.18
N LYS A 105 -48.61 -39.06 -26.99
CA LYS A 105 -48.44 -37.69 -26.46
C LYS A 105 -46.98 -37.25 -26.26
N SER A 106 -46.02 -38.18 -26.25
CA SER A 106 -44.59 -37.86 -26.17
C SER A 106 -44.01 -37.37 -27.50
N GLY A 107 -44.71 -37.62 -28.62
CA GLY A 107 -44.22 -37.32 -29.97
C GLY A 107 -43.06 -38.20 -30.43
N LYS A 108 -42.67 -39.23 -29.66
CA LYS A 108 -41.54 -40.12 -29.96
C LYS A 108 -42.04 -41.48 -30.43
N THR A 109 -41.42 -42.02 -31.49
CA THR A 109 -41.70 -43.37 -32.00
C THR A 109 -40.39 -44.13 -32.24
N LEU A 110 -40.44 -45.46 -32.15
CA LEU A 110 -39.31 -46.32 -32.53
C LEU A 110 -39.43 -46.73 -34.00
N THR A 111 -38.30 -46.77 -34.70
CA THR A 111 -38.24 -47.39 -36.02
C THR A 111 -38.21 -48.92 -35.90
N SER A 112 -38.57 -49.62 -36.98
CA SER A 112 -38.49 -51.08 -37.04
C SER A 112 -37.07 -51.61 -36.74
N ALA A 113 -36.03 -50.89 -37.18
CA ALA A 113 -34.64 -51.24 -36.91
C ALA A 113 -34.27 -51.07 -35.42
N GLN A 114 -34.82 -50.06 -34.74
CA GLN A 114 -34.60 -49.86 -33.30
C GLN A 114 -35.30 -50.94 -32.46
N VAL A 115 -36.54 -51.29 -32.83
CA VAL A 115 -37.26 -52.42 -32.21
C VAL A 115 -36.51 -53.74 -32.41
N ASP A 116 -36.01 -54.00 -33.62
CA ASP A 116 -35.19 -55.18 -33.93
C ASP A 116 -33.91 -55.22 -33.09
N SER A 117 -33.25 -54.08 -32.90
CA SER A 117 -32.03 -53.98 -32.09
C SER A 117 -32.30 -54.32 -30.62
N LEU A 118 -33.35 -53.75 -30.03
CA LEU A 118 -33.78 -54.06 -28.66
C LEU A 118 -34.16 -55.53 -28.50
N ARG A 119 -34.91 -56.09 -29.45
CA ARG A 119 -35.29 -57.51 -29.44
C ARG A 119 -34.07 -58.43 -29.49
N ARG A 120 -33.14 -58.16 -30.41
CA ARG A 120 -31.91 -58.95 -30.55
C ARG A 120 -31.02 -58.84 -29.32
N TRP A 121 -30.86 -57.64 -28.77
CA TRP A 121 -30.09 -57.44 -27.54
C TRP A 121 -30.61 -58.31 -26.40
N ILE A 122 -31.94 -58.34 -26.20
CA ILE A 122 -32.54 -59.20 -25.17
C ILE A 122 -32.31 -60.68 -25.49
N ALA A 123 -32.46 -61.09 -26.75
CA ALA A 123 -32.21 -62.47 -27.19
C ALA A 123 -30.76 -62.89 -26.97
N GLU A 124 -29.81 -61.97 -27.14
CA GLU A 124 -28.36 -62.16 -26.89
C GLU A 124 -28.01 -62.13 -25.38
N GLY A 125 -29.00 -62.14 -24.48
CA GLY A 125 -28.83 -62.20 -23.03
C GLY A 125 -28.93 -60.85 -22.32
N ALA A 126 -29.35 -59.79 -23.02
CA ALA A 126 -29.46 -58.43 -22.49
C ALA A 126 -28.16 -57.94 -21.80
N ASN A 127 -27.01 -58.25 -22.42
CA ASN A 127 -25.70 -57.87 -21.88
C ASN A 127 -25.63 -56.35 -21.69
N TRP A 128 -25.44 -55.93 -20.44
CA TRP A 128 -25.46 -54.51 -20.06
C TRP A 128 -24.04 -53.98 -19.90
N GLN A 129 -23.77 -52.79 -20.45
CA GLN A 129 -22.49 -52.09 -20.29
C GLN A 129 -22.71 -50.76 -19.56
N SER A 130 -21.71 -50.33 -18.79
CA SER A 130 -21.63 -48.95 -18.30
C SER A 130 -21.30 -48.00 -19.46
N HIS A 131 -21.61 -46.71 -19.31
CA HIS A 131 -21.33 -45.74 -20.39
C HIS A 131 -19.82 -45.71 -20.62
N TRP A 132 -19.37 -45.72 -21.88
CA TRP A 132 -17.95 -45.77 -22.22
C TRP A 132 -17.13 -44.68 -21.52
N ALA A 133 -17.70 -43.49 -21.32
CA ALA A 133 -17.05 -42.37 -20.65
C ALA A 133 -16.87 -42.55 -19.13
N LEU A 134 -17.57 -43.51 -18.51
CA LEU A 134 -17.55 -43.76 -17.06
C LEU A 134 -16.82 -45.05 -16.70
N VAL A 135 -16.16 -45.68 -17.66
CA VAL A 135 -15.30 -46.84 -17.43
C VAL A 135 -13.87 -46.49 -17.80
N LYS A 136 -12.93 -47.18 -17.14
CA LYS A 136 -11.51 -46.99 -17.43
C LYS A 136 -11.22 -47.32 -18.91
N PRO A 137 -10.60 -46.41 -19.69
CA PRO A 137 -10.19 -46.74 -21.05
C PRO A 137 -9.19 -47.90 -21.05
N GLU A 138 -9.38 -48.86 -21.95
CA GLU A 138 -8.47 -49.99 -22.14
C GLU A 138 -7.79 -49.89 -23.51
N ARG A 139 -6.50 -50.28 -23.57
CA ARG A 139 -5.74 -50.21 -24.80
C ARG A 139 -6.24 -51.28 -25.78
N SER A 140 -6.92 -50.85 -26.83
CA SER A 140 -7.39 -51.76 -27.88
C SER A 140 -6.22 -52.35 -28.69
N PRO A 141 -6.31 -53.63 -29.10
CA PRO A 141 -5.35 -54.19 -30.04
C PRO A 141 -5.44 -53.46 -31.39
N LEU A 142 -4.30 -53.36 -32.09
CA LEU A 142 -4.27 -52.72 -33.40
C LEU A 142 -5.08 -53.54 -34.41
N PRO A 143 -5.99 -52.91 -35.18
CA PRO A 143 -6.77 -53.62 -36.17
C PRO A 143 -5.88 -54.12 -37.31
N ALA A 144 -6.23 -55.31 -37.82
CA ALA A 144 -5.58 -55.87 -38.99
C ALA A 144 -5.96 -55.08 -40.24
N VAL A 145 -4.95 -54.71 -41.03
CA VAL A 145 -5.10 -53.97 -42.29
C VAL A 145 -4.50 -54.78 -43.45
N LYS A 146 -5.06 -54.63 -44.65
CA LYS A 146 -4.56 -55.27 -45.88
C LYS A 146 -3.26 -54.59 -46.32
N ASN A 147 -3.23 -53.26 -46.35
CA ASN A 147 -2.03 -52.51 -46.69
C ASN A 147 -1.16 -52.24 -45.45
N LYS A 148 -0.30 -53.21 -45.11
CA LYS A 148 0.61 -53.13 -43.97
C LYS A 148 1.73 -52.09 -44.10
N LYS A 149 1.92 -51.49 -45.27
CA LYS A 149 3.02 -50.53 -45.53
C LYS A 149 2.61 -49.06 -45.34
N TRP A 150 1.32 -48.77 -45.31
CA TRP A 150 0.84 -47.40 -45.19
C TRP A 150 0.84 -46.86 -43.76
N PRO A 151 0.44 -47.63 -42.72
CA PRO A 151 0.50 -47.16 -41.36
C PRO A 151 1.93 -46.79 -40.93
N ARG A 152 2.10 -45.57 -40.40
CA ARG A 152 3.35 -45.06 -39.83
C ARG A 152 3.32 -45.14 -38.29
N ASN A 153 2.13 -45.03 -37.69
CA ASN A 153 1.90 -45.19 -36.26
C ASN A 153 0.63 -46.01 -35.96
N GLU A 154 0.34 -46.19 -34.67
CA GLU A 154 -0.81 -46.97 -34.19
C GLU A 154 -2.17 -46.40 -34.62
N ILE A 155 -2.30 -45.07 -34.73
CA ILE A 155 -3.56 -44.41 -35.13
C ILE A 155 -3.90 -44.76 -36.59
N ASP A 156 -2.88 -44.81 -37.45
CA ASP A 156 -3.06 -45.11 -38.86
C ASP A 156 -3.67 -46.49 -39.10
N HIS A 157 -3.43 -47.46 -38.21
CA HIS A 157 -4.08 -48.77 -38.29
C HIS A 157 -5.61 -48.64 -38.17
N PHE A 158 -6.10 -47.84 -37.23
CA PHE A 158 -7.54 -47.65 -37.03
C PHE A 158 -8.19 -46.89 -38.20
N VAL A 159 -7.52 -45.85 -38.69
CA VAL A 159 -7.99 -45.08 -39.85
C VAL A 159 -8.03 -45.96 -41.10
N LEU A 160 -6.95 -46.69 -41.39
CA LEU A 160 -6.86 -47.54 -42.58
C LEU A 160 -7.85 -48.71 -42.51
N ALA A 161 -8.01 -49.35 -41.36
CA ALA A 161 -8.99 -50.43 -41.19
C ALA A 161 -10.40 -49.95 -41.52
N ARG A 162 -10.76 -48.71 -41.12
CA ARG A 162 -12.05 -48.11 -41.47
C ARG A 162 -12.16 -47.82 -42.96
N LEU A 163 -11.13 -47.22 -43.58
CA LEU A 163 -11.10 -46.94 -45.01
C LEU A 163 -11.24 -48.22 -45.85
N GLU A 164 -10.46 -49.26 -45.54
CA GLU A 164 -10.49 -50.54 -46.24
C GLU A 164 -11.84 -51.25 -46.12
N LYS A 165 -12.50 -51.14 -44.96
CA LYS A 165 -13.85 -51.68 -44.72
C LYS A 165 -14.90 -50.99 -45.60
N GLU A 166 -14.75 -49.69 -45.82
CA GLU A 166 -15.64 -48.87 -46.67
C GLU A 166 -15.22 -48.87 -48.15
N GLY A 167 -14.18 -49.62 -48.53
CA GLY A 167 -13.68 -49.66 -49.90
C GLY A 167 -12.96 -48.38 -50.35
N LEU A 168 -12.57 -47.52 -49.41
CA LEU A 168 -11.85 -46.28 -49.64
C LEU A 168 -10.33 -46.50 -49.55
N LYS A 169 -9.58 -45.62 -50.22
CA LYS A 169 -8.11 -45.57 -50.14
C LYS A 169 -7.68 -44.27 -49.46
N PRO A 170 -6.53 -44.25 -48.75
CA PRO A 170 -5.96 -43.02 -48.25
C PRO A 170 -5.73 -42.00 -49.36
N SER A 171 -5.96 -40.71 -49.05
CA SER A 171 -5.62 -39.62 -49.94
C SER A 171 -4.10 -39.56 -50.16
N PRO A 172 -3.64 -39.11 -51.35
CA PRO A 172 -2.22 -38.86 -51.56
C PRO A 172 -1.72 -37.76 -50.60
N GLU A 173 -0.44 -37.84 -50.23
CA GLU A 173 0.22 -36.82 -49.42
C GLU A 173 0.19 -35.47 -50.17
N ALA A 174 -0.04 -34.39 -49.43
CA ALA A 174 -0.08 -33.05 -50.02
C ALA A 174 1.32 -32.63 -50.51
N ASP A 175 1.38 -31.69 -51.45
CA ASP A 175 2.65 -31.12 -51.88
C ASP A 175 3.33 -30.37 -50.72
N ARG A 176 4.66 -30.25 -50.79
CA ARG A 176 5.47 -29.70 -49.70
C ARG A 176 5.08 -28.27 -49.31
N THR A 177 4.68 -27.43 -50.27
CA THR A 177 4.25 -26.06 -49.99
C THR A 177 2.94 -26.05 -49.22
N THR A 178 2.01 -26.93 -49.58
CA THR A 178 0.76 -27.13 -48.82
C THR A 178 1.03 -27.69 -47.42
N LEU A 179 1.96 -28.64 -47.27
CA LEU A 179 2.31 -29.23 -45.98
C LEU A 179 2.87 -28.22 -45.00
N VAL A 180 3.86 -27.41 -45.40
CA VAL A 180 4.44 -26.38 -44.52
C VAL A 180 3.42 -25.33 -44.13
N ARG A 181 2.55 -24.93 -45.07
CA ARG A 181 1.46 -23.99 -44.80
C ARG A 181 0.47 -24.54 -43.77
N ARG A 182 -0.01 -25.77 -43.94
CA ARG A 182 -0.96 -26.40 -43.01
C ARG A 182 -0.35 -26.56 -41.63
N ALA A 183 0.84 -27.16 -41.54
CA ALA A 183 1.52 -27.37 -40.27
C ALA A 183 1.76 -26.05 -39.52
N SER A 184 2.14 -24.98 -40.22
CA SER A 184 2.36 -23.68 -39.56
C SER A 184 1.07 -23.05 -39.05
N TYR A 185 -0.04 -23.13 -39.81
CA TYR A 185 -1.33 -22.64 -39.33
C TYR A 185 -1.87 -23.46 -38.17
N ASP A 186 -1.76 -24.78 -38.24
CA ASP A 186 -2.27 -25.68 -37.21
C ASP A 186 -1.47 -25.54 -35.91
N LEU A 187 -0.15 -25.41 -35.98
CA LEU A 187 0.71 -25.38 -34.79
C LEU A 187 0.98 -23.96 -34.26
N THR A 188 0.93 -22.92 -35.09
CA THR A 188 1.28 -21.55 -34.63
C THR A 188 0.21 -20.51 -34.91
N GLY A 189 -0.90 -20.89 -35.56
CA GLY A 189 -1.94 -19.96 -36.00
C GLY A 189 -1.51 -19.00 -37.12
N LEU A 190 -0.28 -19.11 -37.63
CA LEU A 190 0.33 -18.15 -38.54
C LEU A 190 0.84 -18.86 -39.81
N PRO A 191 0.83 -18.16 -40.96
CA PRO A 191 1.46 -18.70 -42.16
C PRO A 191 3.00 -18.76 -42.00
N PRO A 192 3.68 -19.69 -42.68
CA PRO A 192 5.14 -19.69 -42.73
C PRO A 192 5.65 -18.48 -43.50
N THR A 193 6.81 -17.97 -43.15
CA THR A 193 7.52 -16.95 -43.94
C THR A 193 8.04 -17.54 -45.25
N PRO A 194 8.26 -16.73 -46.31
CA PRO A 194 8.86 -17.21 -47.55
C PRO A 194 10.19 -17.94 -47.34
N GLN A 195 11.02 -17.47 -46.42
CA GLN A 195 12.32 -18.09 -46.10
C GLN A 195 12.15 -19.48 -45.46
N GLU A 196 11.17 -19.66 -44.59
CA GLU A 196 10.87 -20.98 -44.00
C GLU A 196 10.31 -21.94 -45.03
N VAL A 197 9.49 -21.45 -45.97
CA VAL A 197 9.03 -22.25 -47.12
C VAL A 197 10.22 -22.67 -47.97
N ASP A 198 11.08 -21.74 -48.38
CA ASP A 198 12.25 -22.03 -49.21
C ASP A 198 13.21 -23.01 -48.53
N ALA A 199 13.47 -22.83 -47.22
CA ALA A 199 14.30 -23.73 -46.43
C ALA A 199 13.70 -25.15 -46.38
N PHE A 200 12.39 -25.26 -46.13
CA PHE A 200 11.71 -26.55 -46.14
C PHE A 200 11.70 -27.19 -47.54
N LEU A 201 11.51 -26.42 -48.61
CA LEU A 201 11.55 -26.95 -49.98
C LEU A 201 12.95 -27.41 -50.40
N ALA A 202 13.99 -26.76 -49.88
CA ALA A 202 15.38 -27.11 -50.12
C ALA A 202 15.85 -28.34 -49.32
N ASP A 203 15.24 -28.63 -48.16
CA ASP A 203 15.62 -29.79 -47.34
C ASP A 203 15.19 -31.12 -47.95
N ARG A 204 16.16 -31.88 -48.47
CA ARG A 204 15.97 -33.20 -49.10
C ARG A 204 16.07 -34.36 -48.10
N ASN A 205 16.26 -34.10 -46.81
CA ASN A 205 16.31 -35.14 -45.80
C ASN A 205 14.96 -35.87 -45.72
N PRO A 206 14.93 -37.21 -45.62
CA PRO A 206 13.68 -37.95 -45.41
C PRO A 206 12.88 -37.47 -44.18
N ASP A 207 13.56 -36.92 -43.17
CA ASP A 207 12.95 -36.43 -41.93
C ASP A 207 12.68 -34.91 -41.95
N ALA A 208 12.70 -34.26 -43.12
CA ALA A 208 12.48 -32.82 -43.22
C ALA A 208 11.13 -32.37 -42.64
N TYR A 209 10.07 -33.17 -42.79
CA TYR A 209 8.74 -32.83 -42.27
C TYR A 209 8.64 -32.99 -40.75
N PRO A 210 9.07 -34.11 -40.12
CA PRO A 210 9.22 -34.19 -38.66
C PRO A 210 10.03 -33.03 -38.06
N LYS A 211 11.19 -32.70 -38.65
CA LYS A 211 12.01 -31.57 -38.18
C LYS A 211 11.30 -30.22 -38.28
N LEU A 212 10.48 -30.03 -39.31
CA LEU A 212 9.63 -28.85 -39.43
C LEU A 212 8.61 -28.80 -38.28
N VAL A 213 7.95 -29.93 -37.99
CA VAL A 213 6.97 -30.04 -36.89
C VAL A 213 7.64 -29.74 -35.54
N ASP A 214 8.78 -30.37 -35.25
CA ASP A 214 9.54 -30.12 -34.01
C ASP A 214 9.88 -28.63 -33.86
N ARG A 215 10.40 -28.00 -34.93
CA ARG A 215 10.69 -26.56 -34.95
C ARG A 215 9.47 -25.67 -34.70
N LEU A 216 8.29 -26.09 -35.18
CA LEU A 216 7.05 -25.35 -34.98
C LEU A 216 6.52 -25.52 -33.55
N LEU A 217 6.65 -26.71 -32.96
CA LEU A 217 6.32 -26.97 -31.55
C LEU A 217 7.27 -26.24 -30.59
N ASP A 218 8.56 -26.17 -30.92
CA ASP A 218 9.58 -25.43 -30.16
C ASP A 218 9.46 -23.90 -30.29
N SER A 219 8.58 -23.41 -31.15
CA SER A 219 8.34 -21.98 -31.34
C SER A 219 7.49 -21.43 -30.19
N PRO A 220 7.79 -20.25 -29.62
CA PRO A 220 6.95 -19.64 -28.58
C PRO A 220 5.50 -19.38 -29.05
N ARG A 221 5.31 -19.26 -30.37
CA ARG A 221 3.99 -19.08 -31.01
C ARG A 221 3.08 -20.30 -30.88
N TYR A 222 3.64 -21.48 -30.62
CA TYR A 222 2.86 -22.69 -30.36
C TYR A 222 2.03 -22.52 -29.08
N GLY A 223 2.68 -22.17 -27.97
CA GLY A 223 2.00 -21.89 -26.71
C GLY A 223 1.00 -20.74 -26.82
N GLU A 224 1.32 -19.67 -27.56
CA GLU A 224 0.36 -18.58 -27.82
C GLU A 224 -0.90 -19.07 -28.56
N HIS A 225 -0.74 -19.96 -29.55
CA HIS A 225 -1.85 -20.49 -30.34
C HIS A 225 -2.75 -21.43 -29.52
N GLU A 226 -2.15 -22.37 -28.81
CA GLU A 226 -2.86 -23.36 -27.99
C GLU A 226 -3.52 -22.70 -26.77
N ALA A 227 -2.82 -21.78 -26.10
CA ALA A 227 -3.35 -21.08 -24.94
C ALA A 227 -4.63 -20.32 -25.26
N ARG A 228 -4.82 -19.80 -26.47
CA ARG A 228 -6.06 -19.11 -26.85
C ARG A 228 -7.30 -20.00 -26.67
N TYR A 229 -7.22 -21.27 -27.07
CA TYR A 229 -8.32 -22.22 -26.89
C TYR A 229 -8.57 -22.53 -25.41
N TRP A 230 -7.49 -22.66 -24.62
CA TRP A 230 -7.59 -22.89 -23.18
C TRP A 230 -8.19 -21.68 -22.44
N LEU A 231 -7.76 -20.47 -22.80
CA LEU A 231 -8.21 -19.23 -22.17
C LEU A 231 -9.69 -18.97 -22.45
N ASP A 232 -10.17 -19.28 -23.67
CA ASP A 232 -11.60 -19.27 -23.98
C ASP A 232 -12.36 -20.25 -23.08
N ALA A 233 -11.86 -21.48 -22.90
CA ALA A 233 -12.47 -22.47 -22.04
C ALA A 233 -12.49 -22.04 -20.57
N ALA A 234 -11.37 -21.51 -20.06
CA ALA A 234 -11.21 -20.97 -18.72
C ALA A 234 -12.00 -19.67 -18.46
N ARG A 235 -12.64 -19.10 -19.49
CA ARG A 235 -13.39 -17.83 -19.43
C ARG A 235 -12.51 -16.64 -19.07
N TYR A 236 -11.25 -16.67 -19.52
CA TYR A 236 -10.34 -15.55 -19.35
C TYR A 236 -10.86 -14.30 -20.06
N ALA A 237 -10.81 -13.17 -19.36
CA ALA A 237 -11.06 -11.85 -19.93
C ALA A 237 -10.19 -10.80 -19.22
N ASP A 238 -9.83 -9.74 -19.96
CA ASP A 238 -9.19 -8.54 -19.41
C ASP A 238 -10.24 -7.56 -18.82
N SER A 239 -11.47 -8.03 -18.60
CA SER A 239 -12.57 -7.29 -17.97
C SER A 239 -13.33 -8.15 -16.95
N HIS A 240 -14.05 -7.49 -16.04
CA HIS A 240 -14.86 -8.16 -15.01
C HIS A 240 -16.20 -8.69 -15.52
N GLY A 241 -16.71 -8.15 -16.62
CA GLY A 241 -18.02 -8.48 -17.15
C GLY A 241 -19.19 -7.79 -16.42
N TYR A 242 -20.35 -8.46 -16.43
CA TYR A 242 -21.63 -8.03 -15.89
C TYR A 242 -22.06 -6.62 -16.36
N HIS A 243 -22.30 -5.69 -15.45
CA HIS A 243 -22.96 -4.41 -15.76
C HIS A 243 -21.95 -3.33 -16.21
N ILE A 244 -20.85 -3.18 -15.47
CA ILE A 244 -19.89 -2.07 -15.65
C ILE A 244 -18.73 -2.47 -16.59
N ASP A 245 -18.47 -3.77 -16.75
CA ASP A 245 -17.41 -4.33 -17.60
C ASP A 245 -16.06 -3.61 -17.44
N SER A 246 -15.69 -3.34 -16.19
CA SER A 246 -14.45 -2.65 -15.83
C SER A 246 -13.23 -3.54 -16.09
N GLU A 247 -12.05 -2.91 -16.26
CA GLU A 247 -10.78 -3.60 -16.49
C GLU A 247 -10.51 -4.64 -15.38
N ARG A 248 -9.91 -5.77 -15.76
CA ARG A 248 -9.39 -6.81 -14.87
C ARG A 248 -7.94 -7.12 -15.23
N SER A 249 -7.03 -7.08 -14.26
CA SER A 249 -5.61 -7.39 -14.51
C SER A 249 -5.22 -8.78 -13.98
N ILE A 250 -5.47 -9.81 -14.81
CA ILE A 250 -5.05 -11.21 -14.53
C ILE A 250 -4.16 -11.78 -15.64
N TRP A 251 -3.55 -10.92 -16.46
CA TRP A 251 -2.73 -11.30 -17.61
C TRP A 251 -1.57 -12.25 -17.29
N LYS A 252 -1.06 -12.24 -16.05
CA LYS A 252 -0.03 -13.18 -15.62
C LYS A 252 -0.49 -14.64 -15.65
N TYR A 253 -1.79 -14.90 -15.44
CA TYR A 253 -2.35 -16.23 -15.66
C TYR A 253 -2.34 -16.63 -17.14
N ARG A 254 -2.65 -15.70 -18.06
CA ARG A 254 -2.50 -15.94 -19.51
C ARG A 254 -1.06 -16.31 -19.87
N GLU A 255 -0.08 -15.56 -19.39
CA GLU A 255 1.34 -15.87 -19.64
C GLU A 255 1.71 -17.25 -19.08
N TRP A 256 1.24 -17.58 -17.87
CA TRP A 256 1.47 -18.89 -17.28
C TRP A 256 0.91 -20.03 -18.14
N VAL A 257 -0.30 -19.88 -18.71
CA VAL A 257 -0.89 -20.87 -19.63
C VAL A 257 -0.03 -21.01 -20.90
N ILE A 258 0.40 -19.90 -21.49
CA ILE A 258 1.29 -19.91 -22.68
C ILE A 258 2.58 -20.66 -22.37
N ASP A 259 3.20 -20.37 -21.23
CA ASP A 259 4.43 -21.01 -20.77
C ASP A 259 4.23 -22.50 -20.50
N ALA A 260 3.10 -22.91 -19.91
CA ALA A 260 2.79 -24.31 -19.65
C ALA A 260 2.71 -25.15 -20.94
N PHE A 261 2.10 -24.61 -22.00
CA PHE A 261 2.09 -25.27 -23.31
C PHE A 261 3.48 -25.33 -23.95
N ASN A 262 4.23 -24.23 -23.93
CA ASN A 262 5.59 -24.17 -24.50
C ASN A 262 6.57 -25.09 -23.76
N GLN A 263 6.36 -25.34 -22.47
CA GLN A 263 7.18 -26.27 -21.68
C GLN A 263 6.70 -27.72 -21.78
N ASN A 264 5.61 -27.99 -22.51
CA ASN A 264 4.96 -29.30 -22.58
C ASN A 264 4.68 -29.87 -21.17
N MET A 265 4.10 -29.03 -20.31
CA MET A 265 3.79 -29.38 -18.92
C MET A 265 2.89 -30.64 -18.88
N PRO A 266 3.19 -31.63 -18.03
CA PRO A 266 2.32 -32.79 -17.83
C PRO A 266 0.90 -32.38 -17.46
N PHE A 267 -0.09 -33.04 -18.04
CA PHE A 267 -1.50 -32.68 -17.87
C PHE A 267 -1.95 -32.74 -16.40
N ASP A 268 -1.44 -33.69 -15.62
CA ASP A 268 -1.72 -33.82 -14.19
C ASP A 268 -1.16 -32.65 -13.37
N GLU A 269 0.05 -32.17 -13.69
CA GLU A 269 0.61 -30.95 -13.10
C GLU A 269 -0.21 -29.72 -13.51
N PHE A 270 -0.51 -29.57 -14.81
CA PHE A 270 -1.32 -28.49 -15.36
C PHE A 270 -2.72 -28.42 -14.72
N THR A 271 -3.36 -29.56 -14.46
CA THR A 271 -4.62 -29.65 -13.72
C THR A 271 -4.45 -29.24 -12.26
N THR A 272 -3.44 -29.79 -11.58
CA THR A 272 -3.26 -29.59 -10.14
C THR A 272 -2.95 -28.14 -9.81
N GLU A 273 -2.03 -27.50 -10.54
CA GLU A 273 -1.64 -26.11 -10.27
C GLU A 273 -2.79 -25.13 -10.51
N GLN A 274 -3.65 -25.38 -11.50
CA GLN A 274 -4.81 -24.50 -11.77
C GLN A 274 -5.95 -24.65 -10.76
N LEU A 275 -6.20 -25.86 -10.27
CA LEU A 275 -7.31 -26.11 -9.33
C LEU A 275 -6.93 -25.83 -7.87
N ALA A 276 -5.66 -26.00 -7.51
CA ALA A 276 -5.21 -25.97 -6.11
C ALA A 276 -3.75 -25.52 -5.93
N GLY A 277 -3.15 -24.80 -6.89
CA GLY A 277 -1.74 -24.42 -6.84
C GLY A 277 -1.37 -23.57 -5.62
N ASP A 278 -2.26 -22.70 -5.16
CA ASP A 278 -2.10 -21.89 -3.96
C ASP A 278 -2.22 -22.69 -2.65
N LEU A 279 -2.84 -23.88 -2.70
CA LEU A 279 -2.98 -24.81 -1.58
C LEU A 279 -1.80 -25.79 -1.47
N LEU A 280 -0.87 -25.78 -2.42
CA LEU A 280 0.34 -26.61 -2.36
C LEU A 280 1.26 -26.16 -1.21
N PRO A 281 1.90 -27.11 -0.49
CA PRO A 281 2.90 -26.77 0.51
C PRO A 281 4.03 -25.93 -0.11
N ASN A 282 4.32 -24.76 0.46
CA ASN A 282 5.32 -23.82 -0.05
C ASN A 282 5.10 -23.42 -1.53
N ALA A 283 3.82 -23.24 -1.92
CA ALA A 283 3.44 -22.87 -3.28
C ALA A 283 4.32 -21.76 -3.88
N THR A 284 4.90 -22.06 -5.04
CA THR A 284 5.70 -21.10 -5.81
C THR A 284 4.83 -19.96 -6.34
N THR A 285 5.45 -18.86 -6.77
CA THR A 285 4.72 -17.77 -7.42
C THR A 285 3.99 -18.24 -8.67
N GLY A 286 4.59 -19.14 -9.46
CA GLY A 286 3.95 -19.73 -10.65
C GLY A 286 2.68 -20.51 -10.30
N GLN A 287 2.75 -21.36 -9.27
CA GLN A 287 1.61 -22.14 -8.77
C GLN A 287 0.46 -21.25 -8.24
N LYS A 288 0.80 -20.14 -7.60
CA LYS A 288 -0.19 -19.14 -7.16
C LYS A 288 -0.80 -18.35 -8.32
N ILE A 289 -0.05 -18.16 -9.42
CA ILE A 289 -0.58 -17.55 -10.64
C ILE A 289 -1.51 -18.54 -11.36
N ALA A 290 -1.14 -19.82 -11.40
CA ALA A 290 -1.92 -20.90 -12.03
C ALA A 290 -3.33 -21.01 -11.44
N SER A 291 -3.48 -20.88 -10.11
CA SER A 291 -4.80 -20.85 -9.45
C SER A 291 -5.67 -19.64 -9.85
N GLY A 292 -5.14 -18.70 -10.64
CA GLY A 292 -5.95 -17.69 -11.34
C GLY A 292 -7.11 -18.27 -12.15
N TYR A 293 -7.02 -19.53 -12.62
CA TYR A 293 -8.11 -20.27 -13.26
C TYR A 293 -9.43 -20.19 -12.46
N VAL A 294 -9.38 -20.39 -11.13
CA VAL A 294 -10.60 -20.36 -10.30
C VAL A 294 -11.17 -18.94 -10.10
N ARG A 295 -10.48 -17.91 -10.58
CA ARG A 295 -10.88 -16.49 -10.51
C ARG A 295 -11.21 -15.88 -11.86
N CYS A 296 -11.23 -16.66 -12.94
CA CYS A 296 -11.62 -16.17 -14.27
C CYS A 296 -13.13 -15.91 -14.40
N ASN A 297 -13.98 -16.37 -13.48
CA ASN A 297 -15.41 -16.07 -13.49
C ASN A 297 -15.69 -14.55 -13.52
N MET A 298 -16.82 -14.15 -14.08
CA MET A 298 -17.26 -12.75 -14.07
C MET A 298 -17.48 -12.26 -12.62
N SER A 299 -17.26 -10.98 -12.34
CA SER A 299 -17.44 -10.33 -11.03
C SER A 299 -18.20 -9.00 -11.16
N THR A 300 -18.78 -8.51 -10.06
CA THR A 300 -19.55 -7.26 -10.09
C THR A 300 -19.09 -6.25 -9.03
N GLY A 301 -19.16 -4.98 -9.41
CA GLY A 301 -19.05 -3.80 -8.53
C GLY A 301 -20.32 -2.95 -8.56
N GLU A 302 -21.44 -3.52 -9.02
CA GLU A 302 -22.70 -2.81 -9.22
C GLU A 302 -23.37 -2.45 -7.89
N GLY A 303 -23.78 -1.18 -7.75
CA GLY A 303 -24.58 -0.73 -6.60
C GLY A 303 -25.95 -1.40 -6.58
N GLY A 304 -26.33 -1.99 -5.43
CA GLY A 304 -27.59 -2.72 -5.26
C GLY A 304 -27.51 -4.22 -5.55
N ALA A 305 -26.32 -4.74 -5.90
CA ALA A 305 -26.08 -6.17 -5.93
C ALA A 305 -26.30 -6.82 -4.55
N ILE A 306 -26.93 -8.00 -4.55
CA ILE A 306 -27.08 -8.82 -3.34
C ILE A 306 -25.88 -9.76 -3.26
N GLU A 307 -24.97 -9.52 -2.31
CA GLU A 307 -23.72 -10.27 -2.20
C GLU A 307 -23.94 -11.78 -2.09
N ASP A 308 -24.89 -12.23 -1.26
CA ASP A 308 -25.20 -13.66 -1.11
C ASP A 308 -25.63 -14.31 -2.43
N GLU A 309 -26.33 -13.57 -3.31
CA GLU A 309 -26.71 -14.06 -4.63
C GLU A 309 -25.48 -14.21 -5.54
N TYR A 310 -24.59 -13.22 -5.55
CA TYR A 310 -23.37 -13.25 -6.37
C TYR A 310 -22.36 -14.28 -5.88
N LYS A 311 -22.23 -14.48 -4.56
CA LYS A 311 -21.45 -15.58 -3.99
C LYS A 311 -21.91 -16.93 -4.52
N CYS A 312 -23.23 -17.14 -4.60
CA CYS A 312 -23.79 -18.34 -5.20
C CYS A 312 -23.48 -18.43 -6.70
N LYS A 313 -23.67 -17.34 -7.46
CA LYS A 313 -23.37 -17.29 -8.90
C LYS A 313 -21.91 -17.63 -9.22
N TYR A 314 -20.95 -17.09 -8.48
CA TYR A 314 -19.53 -17.36 -8.72
C TYR A 314 -19.18 -18.81 -8.42
N THR A 315 -19.74 -19.36 -7.35
CA THR A 315 -19.53 -20.77 -7.03
C THR A 315 -20.18 -21.69 -8.07
N PHE A 316 -21.39 -21.36 -8.55
CA PHE A 316 -22.00 -22.09 -9.66
C PHE A 316 -21.13 -22.05 -10.92
N ASP A 317 -20.57 -20.88 -11.26
CA ASP A 317 -19.66 -20.73 -12.39
C ASP A 317 -18.45 -21.66 -12.27
N ARG A 318 -17.78 -21.68 -11.11
CA ARG A 318 -16.62 -22.55 -10.85
C ARG A 318 -16.94 -24.03 -11.00
N VAL A 319 -18.07 -24.48 -10.44
CA VAL A 319 -18.52 -25.86 -10.55
C VAL A 319 -18.77 -26.23 -12.01
N GLU A 320 -19.52 -25.39 -12.73
CA GLU A 320 -19.95 -25.68 -14.09
C GLU A 320 -18.81 -25.57 -15.10
N THR A 321 -17.91 -24.60 -14.94
CA THR A 321 -16.70 -24.45 -15.76
C THR A 321 -15.77 -25.63 -15.53
N THR A 322 -15.48 -25.98 -14.27
CA THR A 322 -14.62 -27.13 -13.92
C THR A 322 -15.18 -28.46 -14.43
N SER A 323 -16.49 -28.71 -14.25
CA SER A 323 -17.09 -29.95 -14.72
C SER A 323 -17.05 -30.07 -16.24
N THR A 324 -17.26 -28.95 -16.93
CA THR A 324 -17.26 -28.93 -18.41
C THR A 324 -15.87 -29.18 -18.95
N ILE A 325 -14.84 -28.51 -18.42
CA ILE A 325 -13.47 -28.59 -18.93
C ILE A 325 -12.80 -29.91 -18.57
N TRP A 326 -12.83 -30.29 -17.29
CA TRP A 326 -12.02 -31.42 -16.80
C TRP A 326 -12.77 -32.75 -16.86
N LEU A 327 -14.07 -32.76 -16.58
CA LEU A 327 -14.87 -33.98 -16.59
C LEU A 327 -15.50 -34.24 -17.96
N GLY A 328 -15.56 -33.24 -18.84
CA GLY A 328 -16.32 -33.32 -20.08
C GLY A 328 -17.83 -33.48 -19.85
N LEU A 329 -18.34 -33.01 -18.69
CA LEU A 329 -19.73 -33.21 -18.25
C LEU A 329 -20.40 -31.88 -17.90
N THR A 330 -21.61 -31.67 -18.41
CA THR A 330 -22.42 -30.50 -18.07
C THR A 330 -23.21 -30.75 -16.79
N MET A 331 -22.75 -30.20 -15.66
CA MET A 331 -23.43 -30.40 -14.37
C MET A 331 -24.57 -29.41 -14.09
N THR A 332 -24.81 -28.41 -14.96
CA THR A 332 -25.78 -27.33 -14.73
C THR A 332 -27.20 -27.81 -14.43
N CYS A 333 -27.67 -28.91 -15.05
CA CYS A 333 -28.99 -29.48 -14.72
C CYS A 333 -29.07 -29.95 -13.26
N ALA A 334 -27.96 -30.47 -12.73
CA ALA A 334 -27.85 -31.00 -11.37
C ALA A 334 -28.04 -29.92 -10.29
N ARG A 335 -27.93 -28.63 -10.65
CA ARG A 335 -28.16 -27.49 -9.75
C ARG A 335 -29.56 -27.50 -9.16
N CYS A 336 -30.58 -27.75 -9.99
CA CYS A 336 -31.99 -27.63 -9.59
C CYS A 336 -32.67 -28.98 -9.28
N HIS A 337 -32.19 -30.07 -9.88
CA HIS A 337 -32.70 -31.43 -9.70
C HIS A 337 -31.63 -32.44 -10.11
N THR A 338 -31.75 -33.73 -9.74
CA THR A 338 -30.86 -34.79 -10.28
C THR A 338 -30.79 -34.74 -11.80
N HIS A 339 -29.59 -34.86 -12.36
CA HIS A 339 -29.33 -34.68 -13.78
C HIS A 339 -30.22 -35.60 -14.64
N LYS A 340 -30.73 -35.08 -15.77
CA LYS A 340 -31.78 -35.76 -16.57
C LYS A 340 -31.27 -36.93 -17.41
N TYR A 341 -29.98 -36.92 -17.74
CA TYR A 341 -29.39 -37.88 -18.67
C TYR A 341 -28.21 -38.62 -18.04
N ASP A 342 -27.24 -37.87 -17.51
CA ASP A 342 -26.10 -38.41 -16.79
C ASP A 342 -26.42 -38.82 -15.33
N PRO A 343 -25.70 -39.80 -14.78
CA PRO A 343 -25.93 -40.34 -13.44
C PRO A 343 -25.36 -39.43 -12.34
N ILE A 344 -25.75 -38.15 -12.34
CA ILE A 344 -25.28 -37.13 -11.39
C ILE A 344 -26.45 -36.68 -10.52
N GLN A 345 -26.38 -36.97 -9.22
CA GLN A 345 -27.37 -36.55 -8.24
C GLN A 345 -27.19 -35.08 -7.90
N GLN A 346 -28.28 -34.41 -7.54
CA GLN A 346 -28.23 -33.02 -7.04
C GLN A 346 -27.30 -32.90 -5.82
N ARG A 347 -27.28 -33.91 -4.94
CA ARG A 347 -26.37 -33.93 -3.79
C ARG A 347 -24.90 -33.86 -4.20
N GLU A 348 -24.52 -34.51 -5.30
CA GLU A 348 -23.13 -34.54 -5.79
C GLU A 348 -22.73 -33.18 -6.37
N TYR A 349 -23.65 -32.48 -7.05
CA TYR A 349 -23.46 -31.08 -7.48
C TYR A 349 -23.13 -30.17 -6.30
N TYR A 350 -23.94 -30.23 -5.23
CA TYR A 350 -23.70 -29.39 -4.04
C TYR A 350 -22.50 -29.87 -3.21
N GLY A 351 -22.06 -31.12 -3.38
CA GLY A 351 -20.78 -31.60 -2.84
C GLY A 351 -19.59 -30.92 -3.50
N LEU A 352 -19.59 -30.81 -4.83
CA LEU A 352 -18.56 -30.07 -5.57
C LEU A 352 -18.66 -28.55 -5.32
N TYR A 353 -19.87 -28.00 -5.23
CA TYR A 353 -20.11 -26.62 -4.81
C TYR A 353 -19.44 -26.30 -3.48
N ALA A 354 -19.55 -27.20 -2.49
CA ALA A 354 -18.95 -26.99 -1.17
C ALA A 354 -17.41 -26.88 -1.23
N LEU A 355 -16.75 -27.52 -2.20
CA LEU A 355 -15.30 -27.42 -2.39
C LEU A 355 -14.88 -26.03 -2.90
N PHE A 356 -15.68 -25.37 -3.72
CA PHE A 356 -15.40 -24.03 -4.25
C PHE A 356 -15.97 -22.89 -3.38
N ASN A 357 -16.92 -23.19 -2.49
CA ASN A 357 -17.53 -22.21 -1.59
C ASN A 357 -16.72 -21.99 -0.30
N ASN A 358 -15.40 -21.92 -0.42
CA ASN A 358 -14.45 -21.75 0.68
C ASN A 358 -13.41 -20.64 0.40
N LEU A 359 -13.62 -19.83 -0.64
CA LEU A 359 -12.70 -18.77 -1.04
C LEU A 359 -12.92 -17.52 -0.18
N ASP A 360 -11.81 -16.93 0.28
CA ASP A 360 -11.76 -15.71 1.10
C ASP A 360 -11.73 -14.42 0.26
N GLU A 361 -12.18 -14.47 -0.98
CA GLU A 361 -12.24 -13.28 -1.85
C GLU A 361 -13.40 -12.36 -1.49
N SER A 362 -13.23 -11.06 -1.79
CA SER A 362 -14.36 -10.14 -1.77
C SER A 362 -15.36 -10.53 -2.85
N ILE A 363 -16.65 -10.62 -2.48
CA ILE A 363 -17.73 -10.88 -3.45
C ILE A 363 -17.89 -9.71 -4.40
N MET A 364 -17.69 -8.48 -3.92
CA MET A 364 -17.73 -7.29 -4.76
C MET A 364 -16.33 -6.94 -5.24
N ASP A 365 -16.17 -6.69 -6.53
CA ASP A 365 -14.86 -6.28 -7.10
C ASP A 365 -14.55 -4.79 -6.88
N GLY A 366 -15.55 -4.00 -6.47
CA GLY A 366 -15.44 -2.57 -6.23
C GLY A 366 -15.05 -1.76 -7.48
N ASN A 367 -15.25 -2.32 -8.68
CA ASN A 367 -14.81 -1.79 -9.97
C ASN A 367 -13.29 -1.54 -10.04
N LYS A 368 -12.50 -2.29 -9.24
CA LYS A 368 -11.04 -2.19 -9.21
C LYS A 368 -10.43 -3.18 -10.21
N PRO A 369 -9.34 -2.85 -10.91
CA PRO A 369 -8.64 -3.81 -11.77
C PRO A 369 -8.20 -5.10 -11.08
N ASN A 370 -7.81 -4.98 -9.81
CA ASN A 370 -7.27 -6.07 -8.98
C ASN A 370 -8.01 -6.14 -7.65
N PRO A 371 -9.17 -6.80 -7.57
CA PRO A 371 -9.91 -6.96 -6.33
C PRO A 371 -9.18 -7.92 -5.38
N ASP A 372 -9.23 -7.61 -4.09
CA ASP A 372 -8.58 -8.40 -3.04
C ASP A 372 -9.18 -9.83 -2.95
N PRO A 373 -8.35 -10.85 -2.65
CA PRO A 373 -6.90 -10.78 -2.52
C PRO A 373 -6.19 -10.70 -3.88
N PHE A 374 -5.05 -9.99 -3.93
CA PHE A 374 -4.16 -10.01 -5.09
C PHE A 374 -2.69 -10.19 -4.66
N ILE A 375 -1.86 -10.66 -5.58
CA ILE A 375 -0.42 -10.79 -5.38
C ILE A 375 0.31 -9.71 -6.18
N LYS A 376 1.32 -9.08 -5.56
CA LYS A 376 2.21 -8.17 -6.27
C LYS A 376 3.26 -9.01 -6.99
N LEU A 377 3.36 -8.82 -8.31
CA LEU A 377 4.28 -9.55 -9.16
C LEU A 377 5.30 -8.57 -9.76
N PRO A 378 6.34 -8.16 -9.00
CA PRO A 378 7.38 -7.30 -9.52
C PRO A 378 8.09 -7.98 -10.70
N SER A 379 8.50 -7.19 -11.69
CA SER A 379 9.45 -7.66 -12.71
C SER A 379 10.77 -8.08 -12.04
N ARG A 380 11.60 -8.84 -12.75
CA ARG A 380 12.94 -9.21 -12.26
C ARG A 380 13.75 -7.97 -11.86
N GLU A 381 13.75 -6.94 -12.71
CA GLU A 381 14.42 -5.67 -12.44
C GLU A 381 13.85 -4.99 -11.18
N GLN A 382 12.52 -4.97 -11.03
CA GLN A 382 11.88 -4.41 -9.84
C GLN A 382 12.24 -5.20 -8.58
N ALA A 383 12.30 -6.53 -8.64
CA ALA A 383 12.68 -7.38 -7.51
C ALA A 383 14.15 -7.15 -7.12
N GLU A 384 15.06 -7.12 -8.10
CA GLU A 384 16.48 -6.80 -7.89
C GLU A 384 16.64 -5.39 -7.30
N ARG A 385 15.87 -4.42 -7.79
CA ARG A 385 15.87 -3.04 -7.28
C ARG A 385 15.33 -2.96 -5.85
N GLN A 386 14.26 -3.68 -5.54
CA GLN A 386 13.70 -3.73 -4.19
C GLN A 386 14.69 -4.32 -3.20
N GLU A 387 15.38 -5.39 -3.57
CA GLU A 387 16.38 -6.01 -2.72
C GLU A 387 17.59 -5.09 -2.49
N TRP A 388 18.06 -4.43 -3.56
CA TRP A 388 19.08 -3.39 -3.44
C TRP A 388 18.63 -2.26 -2.51
N LEU A 389 17.40 -1.76 -2.67
CA LEU A 389 16.86 -0.69 -1.81
C LEU A 389 16.79 -1.10 -0.34
N LYS A 390 16.33 -2.32 -0.04
CA LYS A 390 16.32 -2.83 1.34
C LYS A 390 17.72 -2.82 1.95
N LYS A 391 18.71 -3.32 1.18
CA LYS A 391 20.10 -3.31 1.62
C LYS A 391 20.61 -1.89 1.87
N GLN A 392 20.28 -0.93 1.01
CA GLN A 392 20.64 0.48 1.21
C GLN A 392 19.97 1.10 2.44
N ILE A 393 18.72 0.74 2.71
CA ILE A 393 18.00 1.18 3.91
C ILE A 393 18.66 0.60 5.16
N GLU A 394 18.97 -0.70 5.17
CA GLU A 394 19.67 -1.36 6.29
C GLU A 394 21.06 -0.77 6.51
N GLU A 395 21.85 -0.57 5.45
CA GLU A 395 23.18 0.08 5.53
C GLU A 395 23.07 1.53 6.00
N GLY A 396 22.07 2.28 5.53
CA GLY A 396 21.81 3.66 5.95
C GLY A 396 21.41 3.75 7.43
N GLN A 397 20.51 2.88 7.87
CA GLN A 397 20.07 2.80 9.26
C GLN A 397 21.22 2.40 10.17
N ALA A 398 22.00 1.39 9.80
CA ALA A 398 23.19 0.99 10.55
C ALA A 398 24.21 2.12 10.68
N ARG A 399 24.36 2.98 9.66
CA ARG A 399 25.20 4.18 9.75
C ARG A 399 24.64 5.25 10.67
N ILE A 400 23.33 5.46 10.67
CA ILE A 400 22.66 6.40 11.59
C ILE A 400 22.83 5.94 13.03
N ASP A 401 22.67 4.64 13.28
CA ASP A 401 22.75 4.06 14.62
C ASP A 401 24.20 3.80 15.08
N SER A 402 25.18 3.92 14.16
CA SER A 402 26.59 3.77 14.50
C SER A 402 27.08 4.97 15.30
N PRO A 403 27.91 4.76 16.33
CA PRO A 403 28.61 5.85 16.99
C PRO A 403 29.36 6.70 15.96
N MET A 404 29.36 8.01 16.15
CA MET A 404 30.12 8.95 15.32
C MET A 404 31.14 9.68 16.21
N PRO A 405 32.25 9.01 16.62
CA PRO A 405 33.16 9.56 17.63
C PRO A 405 33.72 10.94 17.29
N GLU A 406 33.89 11.24 16.00
CA GLU A 406 34.34 12.56 15.54
C GLU A 406 33.27 13.64 15.76
N LEU A 407 31.99 13.31 15.51
CA LEU A 407 30.87 14.22 15.76
C LEU A 407 30.65 14.39 17.26
N ASP A 408 30.70 13.29 18.03
CA ASP A 408 30.56 13.32 19.48
C ASP A 408 31.67 14.17 20.13
N ALA A 409 32.91 14.00 19.67
CA ALA A 409 34.05 14.82 20.13
C ALA A 409 33.90 16.29 19.72
N ALA A 410 33.42 16.57 18.50
CA ALA A 410 33.18 17.94 18.04
C ALA A 410 32.05 18.62 18.84
N GLN A 411 30.99 17.89 19.16
CA GLN A 411 29.89 18.37 20.00
C GLN A 411 30.39 18.69 21.41
N ALA A 412 31.15 17.79 22.03
CA ALA A 412 31.71 18.02 23.37
C ALA A 412 32.61 19.28 23.39
N GLN A 413 33.53 19.41 22.41
CA GLN A 413 34.39 20.59 22.29
C GLN A 413 33.58 21.89 22.07
N TRP A 414 32.51 21.82 21.29
CA TRP A 414 31.60 22.95 21.06
C TRP A 414 30.89 23.36 22.36
N ALA A 415 30.37 22.38 23.11
CA ALA A 415 29.66 22.63 24.35
C ALA A 415 30.57 23.21 25.44
N ASP A 416 31.79 22.66 25.59
CA ASP A 416 32.81 23.14 26.54
C ASP A 416 33.20 24.60 26.25
N LYS A 417 33.51 24.92 24.98
CA LYS A 417 33.85 26.28 24.54
C LYS A 417 32.77 27.29 24.95
N TRP A 418 31.51 26.94 24.72
CA TRP A 418 30.38 27.80 25.04
C TRP A 418 30.12 27.92 26.53
N HIS A 419 30.19 26.80 27.25
CA HIS A 419 30.07 26.78 28.69
C HIS A 419 31.10 27.67 29.38
N GLU A 420 32.36 27.64 28.94
CA GLU A 420 33.41 28.53 29.42
C GLU A 420 33.07 30.01 29.15
N LYS A 421 32.66 30.33 27.91
CA LYS A 421 32.34 31.71 27.51
C LYS A 421 31.14 32.27 28.29
N LEU A 422 30.11 31.46 28.52
CA LEU A 422 28.90 31.87 29.25
C LEU A 422 29.09 31.97 30.75
N ASN A 423 30.08 31.28 31.30
CA ASN A 423 30.45 31.39 32.72
C ASN A 423 31.42 32.54 33.00
N ALA A 424 32.04 33.12 31.98
CA ALA A 424 32.76 34.38 32.09
C ALA A 424 31.76 35.56 32.19
N GLY A 425 32.00 36.52 33.09
CA GLY A 425 31.22 37.77 33.16
C GLY A 425 30.07 37.79 34.18
N TRP A 426 29.98 36.80 35.07
CA TRP A 426 29.06 36.84 36.21
C TRP A 426 29.67 37.58 37.41
N THR A 427 28.95 38.57 37.93
CA THR A 427 29.34 39.29 39.16
C THR A 427 28.56 38.77 40.35
N VAL A 428 29.25 38.21 41.36
CA VAL A 428 28.61 37.76 42.61
C VAL A 428 28.11 38.96 43.42
N LEU A 429 26.80 38.99 43.64
CA LEU A 429 26.11 40.06 44.35
C LEU A 429 26.25 39.86 45.86
N THR A 430 26.42 40.96 46.59
CA THR A 430 26.50 40.94 48.06
C THR A 430 25.17 41.40 48.66
N PRO A 431 24.49 40.57 49.46
CA PRO A 431 23.29 40.99 50.18
C PRO A 431 23.58 42.11 51.18
N THR A 432 22.77 43.17 51.13
CA THR A 432 22.84 44.31 52.08
C THR A 432 21.76 44.22 53.15
N SER A 433 20.64 43.55 52.85
CA SER A 433 19.56 43.25 53.80
C SER A 433 19.01 41.86 53.52
N LEU A 434 18.72 41.12 54.59
CA LEU A 434 18.13 39.78 54.56
C LEU A 434 17.00 39.71 55.58
N LYS A 435 15.81 39.32 55.13
CA LYS A 435 14.63 39.17 55.99
C LYS A 435 13.88 37.90 55.63
N SER A 436 13.17 37.35 56.60
CA SER A 436 12.25 36.23 56.43
C SER A 436 10.87 36.66 56.92
N THR A 437 9.83 36.22 56.23
CA THR A 437 8.45 36.45 56.66
C THR A 437 8.08 35.59 57.86
N ASN A 438 8.68 34.40 58.01
CA ASN A 438 8.33 33.42 59.04
C ASN A 438 9.49 33.06 60.01
N GLY A 439 10.49 33.93 60.12
CA GLY A 439 11.48 33.92 61.21
C GLY A 439 12.75 33.09 60.98
N SER A 440 13.09 32.77 59.73
CA SER A 440 14.43 32.27 59.40
C SER A 440 15.50 33.34 59.64
N GLU A 441 16.67 32.91 60.11
CA GLU A 441 17.82 33.78 60.34
C GLU A 441 18.86 33.58 59.22
N PHE A 442 19.72 34.58 59.00
CA PHE A 442 20.66 34.55 57.88
C PHE A 442 22.07 34.94 58.31
N LYS A 443 23.04 34.23 57.76
CA LYS A 443 24.46 34.50 57.92
C LYS A 443 25.14 34.59 56.56
N ILE A 444 25.71 35.75 56.25
CA ILE A 444 26.53 35.94 55.05
C ILE A 444 27.91 35.36 55.32
N LEU A 445 28.39 34.49 54.42
CA LEU A 445 29.70 33.83 54.49
C LEU A 445 30.75 34.59 53.65
N ASP A 446 32.03 34.23 53.81
CA ASP A 446 33.17 34.89 53.14
C ASP A 446 33.08 34.83 51.61
N ASP A 447 32.44 33.78 51.06
CA ASP A 447 32.21 33.61 49.62
C ASP A 447 30.96 34.34 49.12
N LYS A 448 30.39 35.23 49.95
CA LYS A 448 29.16 35.99 49.74
C LYS A 448 27.89 35.14 49.62
N SER A 449 27.97 33.83 49.88
CA SER A 449 26.77 33.01 50.01
C SER A 449 26.06 33.30 51.34
N VAL A 450 24.76 33.07 51.36
CA VAL A 450 23.90 33.23 52.53
C VAL A 450 23.57 31.86 53.06
N LEU A 451 23.95 31.58 54.30
CA LEU A 451 23.52 30.42 55.07
C LEU A 451 22.26 30.80 55.86
N VAL A 452 21.20 29.99 55.72
CA VAL A 452 19.92 30.17 56.41
C VAL A 452 19.89 29.27 57.64
N GLU A 453 19.72 29.89 58.80
CA GLU A 453 19.77 29.25 60.12
C GLU A 453 18.48 29.56 60.92
N GLY A 454 18.41 29.13 62.18
CA GLY A 454 17.27 29.43 63.05
C GLY A 454 16.00 28.64 62.70
N SER A 455 14.83 29.27 62.79
CA SER A 455 13.52 28.65 62.54
C SER A 455 13.41 28.11 61.11
N ASN A 456 12.88 26.90 60.91
CA ASN A 456 12.59 26.33 59.58
C ASN A 456 11.07 26.12 59.42
N PRO A 457 10.32 27.17 59.05
CA PRO A 457 8.87 27.09 58.90
C PRO A 457 8.48 26.25 57.67
N GLU A 458 7.23 25.78 57.61
CA GLU A 458 6.75 24.96 56.48
C GLU A 458 6.76 25.75 55.15
N GLN A 459 6.39 27.02 55.24
CA GLN A 459 6.43 28.03 54.19
C GLN A 459 7.24 29.23 54.66
N ASP A 460 8.00 29.85 53.76
CA ASP A 460 8.77 31.07 54.05
C ASP A 460 8.92 31.91 52.79
N VAL A 461 9.23 33.19 52.97
CA VAL A 461 9.70 34.08 51.91
C VAL A 461 10.99 34.73 52.39
N HIS A 462 12.10 34.43 51.71
CA HIS A 462 13.37 35.10 51.96
C HIS A 462 13.44 36.36 51.09
N GLU A 463 13.42 37.52 51.73
CA GLU A 463 13.61 38.81 51.09
C GLU A 463 15.08 39.22 51.16
N VAL A 464 15.68 39.47 50.00
CA VAL A 464 17.10 39.79 49.84
C VAL A 464 17.22 41.13 49.12
N THR A 465 17.81 42.13 49.76
CA THR A 465 18.22 43.36 49.08
C THR A 465 19.67 43.20 48.62
N LEU A 466 19.94 43.48 47.34
CA LEU A 466 21.24 43.37 46.71
C LEU A 466 21.60 44.69 46.03
N GLN A 467 22.90 45.01 46.01
CA GLN A 467 23.43 46.13 45.25
C GLN A 467 24.08 45.61 43.95
N PRO A 468 23.48 45.82 42.76
CA PRO A 468 24.10 45.48 41.48
C PRO A 468 25.17 46.51 41.10
N GLU A 469 26.07 46.14 40.19
CA GLU A 469 26.97 47.11 39.55
C GLU A 469 26.21 47.97 38.52
N PRO A 470 26.63 49.23 38.24
CA PRO A 470 26.06 50.00 37.14
C PRO A 470 26.33 49.28 35.80
N GLY A 471 25.34 49.20 34.91
CA GLY A 471 25.49 48.48 33.64
C GLY A 471 24.17 47.96 33.08
N SER A 472 24.24 46.97 32.20
CA SER A 472 23.06 46.31 31.63
C SER A 472 22.87 44.95 32.30
N LEU A 473 21.76 44.73 32.99
CA LEU A 473 21.43 43.44 33.59
C LEU A 473 20.67 42.57 32.58
N ALA A 474 21.15 41.36 32.31
CA ALA A 474 20.46 40.39 31.46
C ALA A 474 19.84 39.23 32.23
N ALA A 475 20.52 38.73 33.27
CA ALA A 475 20.08 37.55 33.98
C ALA A 475 20.56 37.56 35.43
N ILE A 476 19.89 36.77 36.26
CA ILE A 476 20.31 36.49 37.63
C ILE A 476 20.52 34.99 37.77
N ARG A 477 21.67 34.62 38.34
CA ARG A 477 22.03 33.25 38.68
C ARG A 477 21.79 33.03 40.17
N LEU A 478 21.03 32.00 40.49
CA LEU A 478 20.81 31.47 41.82
C LEU A 478 21.57 30.15 41.95
N GLU A 479 22.50 30.07 42.88
CA GLU A 479 23.21 28.83 43.22
C GLU A 479 22.70 28.35 44.58
N ALA A 480 22.13 27.16 44.66
CA ALA A 480 21.85 26.45 45.90
C ALA A 480 23.05 25.57 46.26
N LEU A 481 23.75 25.90 47.34
CA LEU A 481 25.07 25.36 47.65
C LEU A 481 25.03 24.40 48.85
N PRO A 482 25.67 23.23 48.77
CA PRO A 482 25.85 22.33 49.91
C PRO A 482 26.55 23.01 51.10
N HIS A 483 26.19 22.62 52.32
CA HIS A 483 26.90 23.05 53.52
C HIS A 483 26.89 21.96 54.60
N GLU A 484 27.98 21.84 55.36
CA GLU A 484 28.16 20.77 56.36
C GLU A 484 27.12 20.84 57.50
N SER A 485 26.57 22.03 57.77
CA SER A 485 25.54 22.22 58.81
C SER A 485 24.11 21.90 58.35
N LEU A 486 23.89 21.64 57.05
CA LEU A 486 22.57 21.34 56.50
C LEU A 486 22.31 19.83 56.47
N PRO A 487 21.04 19.39 56.59
CA PRO A 487 20.68 17.97 56.51
C PRO A 487 21.25 17.30 55.26
N ASN A 488 21.75 16.06 55.41
CA ASN A 488 22.38 15.28 54.34
C ASN A 488 23.57 15.98 53.64
N ARG A 489 24.16 17.02 54.26
CA ARG A 489 25.14 17.91 53.62
C ARG A 489 24.61 18.48 52.30
N SER A 490 23.32 18.76 52.26
CA SER A 490 22.64 19.28 51.07
C SER A 490 22.67 20.80 51.00
N SER A 491 22.02 21.36 49.97
CA SER A 491 21.76 22.80 49.84
C SER A 491 20.46 23.28 50.48
N ALA A 492 19.67 22.38 51.07
CA ALA A 492 18.32 22.67 51.60
C ALA A 492 18.21 22.46 53.11
N ARG A 493 17.13 22.97 53.70
CA ARG A 493 16.87 22.87 55.16
C ARG A 493 15.98 21.70 55.57
N ALA A 494 15.31 21.04 54.62
CA ALA A 494 14.46 19.89 54.91
C ALA A 494 15.29 18.64 55.23
N ASP A 495 14.72 17.74 56.04
CA ASP A 495 15.40 16.52 56.49
C ASP A 495 15.79 15.57 55.34
N ASP A 496 15.05 15.62 54.22
CA ASP A 496 15.37 14.85 53.00
C ASP A 496 16.41 15.54 52.10
N GLY A 497 16.89 16.72 52.51
CA GLY A 497 17.92 17.48 51.82
C GLY A 497 17.43 18.23 50.57
N ARG A 498 16.12 18.30 50.31
CA ARG A 498 15.57 18.93 49.09
C ARG A 498 14.90 20.27 49.39
N PHE A 499 14.86 21.15 48.39
CA PHE A 499 14.12 22.41 48.44
C PHE A 499 12.97 22.45 47.43
N GLU A 500 12.01 23.35 47.63
CA GLU A 500 10.91 23.65 46.71
C GLU A 500 10.79 25.17 46.58
N LEU A 501 11.45 25.74 45.57
CA LEU A 501 11.36 27.17 45.27
C LEU A 501 10.10 27.41 44.44
N SER A 502 9.07 27.99 45.07
CA SER A 502 7.79 28.23 44.41
C SER A 502 7.83 29.45 43.49
N GLU A 503 8.49 30.52 43.91
CA GLU A 503 8.63 31.72 43.08
C GLU A 503 9.98 32.42 43.32
N PHE A 504 10.51 32.98 42.23
CA PHE A 504 11.69 33.82 42.18
C PHE A 504 11.29 35.18 41.61
N GLU A 505 11.11 36.16 42.50
CA GLU A 505 10.69 37.51 42.10
C GLU A 505 11.81 38.51 42.35
N VAL A 506 11.97 39.46 41.43
CA VAL A 506 12.92 40.56 41.62
C VAL A 506 12.27 41.87 41.23
N GLU A 507 12.39 42.87 42.09
CA GLU A 507 12.01 44.25 41.84
C GLU A 507 13.25 45.14 41.87
N VAL A 508 13.28 46.15 41.01
CA VAL A 508 14.34 47.16 40.99
C VAL A 508 13.79 48.45 41.55
N ALA A 509 14.32 48.91 42.67
CA ALA A 509 14.09 50.26 43.15
C ALA A 509 15.29 51.12 42.74
N THR A 510 15.06 52.36 42.33
CA THR A 510 16.14 53.31 42.05
C THR A 510 15.83 54.58 42.80
N THR A 511 16.77 55.03 43.62
CA THR A 511 16.62 56.30 44.34
C THR A 511 16.83 57.48 43.38
N ASP A 512 16.19 58.61 43.62
CA ASP A 512 16.50 59.86 42.91
C ASP A 512 17.69 60.59 43.55
N ALA A 513 18.09 61.73 42.97
CA ALA A 513 19.21 62.54 43.46
C ALA A 513 18.93 63.19 44.84
N GLU A 514 17.68 63.16 45.30
CA GLU A 514 17.21 63.70 46.59
C GLU A 514 17.07 62.59 47.65
N GLY A 515 17.34 61.32 47.29
CA GLY A 515 17.29 60.17 48.17
C GLY A 515 15.90 59.54 48.33
N ASN A 516 14.91 59.95 47.54
CA ASN A 516 13.59 59.32 47.56
C ASN A 516 13.61 58.04 46.72
N ALA A 517 13.02 56.96 47.24
CA ALA A 517 12.86 55.72 46.48
C ALA A 517 11.82 55.92 45.37
N GLY A 518 12.22 55.71 44.11
CA GLY A 518 11.27 55.59 43.01
C GLY A 518 10.39 54.34 43.14
N GLU A 519 9.30 54.30 42.37
CA GLU A 519 8.40 53.14 42.34
C GLU A 519 9.15 51.86 41.93
N PRO A 520 9.12 50.78 42.74
CA PRO A 520 9.80 49.53 42.40
C PRO A 520 9.27 48.92 41.09
N LYS A 521 10.17 48.58 40.17
CA LYS A 521 9.83 47.95 38.90
C LYS A 521 10.12 46.45 38.95
N LYS A 522 9.09 45.61 38.85
CA LYS A 522 9.25 44.14 38.75
C LYS A 522 10.01 43.76 37.47
N LEU A 523 11.02 42.91 37.62
CA LEU A 523 11.74 42.29 36.51
C LEU A 523 10.86 41.23 35.83
N ASN A 524 10.85 41.22 34.50
CA ASN A 524 10.14 40.23 33.71
C ASN A 524 11.11 39.18 33.17
N PHE A 525 11.20 38.04 33.85
CA PHE A 525 11.96 36.89 33.38
C PHE A 525 11.17 36.19 32.28
N LYS A 526 11.73 36.15 31.08
CA LYS A 526 11.12 35.44 29.94
C LYS A 526 11.47 33.97 29.92
N ARG A 527 12.58 33.61 30.57
CA ARG A 527 13.11 32.26 30.56
C ARG A 527 13.78 31.94 31.89
N ALA A 528 13.68 30.67 32.28
CA ALA A 528 14.53 30.11 33.30
C ALA A 528 15.19 28.81 32.81
N ALA A 529 16.36 28.48 33.32
CA ALA A 529 17.09 27.25 33.05
C ALA A 529 17.77 26.77 34.34
N ALA A 530 17.86 25.46 34.54
CA ALA A 530 18.55 24.86 35.67
C ALA A 530 19.37 23.65 35.21
N ASP A 531 20.39 23.31 35.98
CA ASP A 531 21.20 22.09 35.77
C ASP A 531 20.40 20.81 36.01
N SER A 532 19.47 20.82 36.96
CA SER A 532 18.64 19.67 37.27
C SER A 532 17.24 20.02 37.77
N TRP A 533 16.32 19.07 37.65
CA TRP A 533 14.98 19.16 38.24
C TRP A 533 14.34 17.78 38.47
N GLU A 534 13.33 17.73 39.35
CA GLU A 534 12.52 16.54 39.62
C GLU A 534 11.25 16.53 38.75
N SER A 535 11.11 15.56 37.84
CA SER A 535 9.84 15.28 37.14
C SER A 535 9.18 16.53 36.54
N ASP A 536 8.02 16.95 37.07
CA ASP A 536 7.19 18.07 36.65
C ASP A 536 7.50 19.38 37.40
N LYS A 537 8.48 19.35 38.32
CA LYS A 537 8.99 20.49 39.11
C LYS A 537 10.19 21.16 38.44
N GLU A 538 10.04 21.44 37.15
CA GLU A 538 11.03 22.13 36.33
C GLU A 538 11.24 23.59 36.78
N ILE A 539 12.37 24.19 36.44
CA ILE A 539 12.72 25.56 36.88
C ILE A 539 11.71 26.64 36.44
N GLY A 540 11.00 26.42 35.33
CA GLY A 540 9.96 27.34 34.84
C GLY A 540 8.83 27.56 35.87
N LYS A 541 8.61 26.59 36.76
CA LYS A 541 7.67 26.69 37.89
C LYS A 541 8.02 27.79 38.88
N ALA A 542 9.30 28.18 38.97
CA ALA A 542 9.72 29.25 39.88
C ALA A 542 9.47 30.67 39.32
N ILE A 543 8.87 30.82 38.14
CA ILE A 543 8.51 32.13 37.56
C ILE A 543 7.13 32.11 36.88
N ASP A 544 6.28 31.12 37.18
CA ASP A 544 4.98 30.96 36.53
C ASP A 544 3.85 31.74 37.21
N GLY A 545 4.12 32.35 38.36
CA GLY A 545 3.17 33.12 39.15
C GLY A 545 2.22 32.23 39.97
N ASN A 546 2.52 30.94 40.13
CA ASN A 546 1.72 29.98 40.87
C ASN A 546 2.47 29.49 42.13
N ALA A 547 2.03 30.00 43.29
CA ALA A 547 2.59 29.64 44.59
C ALA A 547 2.44 28.16 45.00
N GLU A 548 1.61 27.37 44.30
CA GLU A 548 1.48 25.91 44.54
C GLU A 548 2.44 25.07 43.70
N SER A 549 3.05 25.66 42.67
CA SER A 549 4.07 25.04 41.84
C SER A 549 5.46 25.35 42.40
N ALA A 550 6.47 24.53 42.09
CA ALA A 550 7.83 24.81 42.53
C ALA A 550 8.88 24.12 41.67
N TRP A 551 10.08 24.71 41.64
CA TRP A 551 11.30 24.03 41.23
C TRP A 551 11.86 23.17 42.37
N SER A 552 12.19 21.92 42.08
CA SER A 552 12.84 21.01 43.03
C SER A 552 13.86 20.12 42.33
N ILE A 553 14.77 19.54 43.10
CA ILE A 553 15.93 18.77 42.61
C ILE A 553 15.72 17.25 42.76
N PRO A 554 16.39 16.43 41.93
CA PRO A 554 16.36 14.98 42.07
C PRO A 554 16.84 14.47 43.44
N THR A 555 16.23 13.39 43.92
CA THR A 555 16.55 12.79 45.23
C THR A 555 17.97 12.24 45.34
N ASN A 556 18.60 11.90 44.21
CA ASN A 556 19.97 11.38 44.15
C ASN A 556 21.05 12.48 44.04
N ALA A 557 20.67 13.75 43.88
CA ALA A 557 21.61 14.86 43.67
C ALA A 557 21.62 15.86 44.85
N VAL A 558 21.05 15.51 46.01
CA VAL A 558 20.84 16.45 47.13
C VAL A 558 22.13 17.05 47.70
N SER A 559 23.25 16.34 47.62
CA SER A 559 24.56 16.81 48.11
C SER A 559 25.37 17.60 47.08
N GLU A 560 24.82 17.85 45.90
CA GLU A 560 25.46 18.59 44.81
C GLU A 560 25.03 20.07 44.83
N PRO A 561 25.87 21.00 44.32
CA PRO A 561 25.42 22.35 44.03
C PRO A 561 24.43 22.35 42.87
N HIS A 562 23.38 23.16 42.99
CA HIS A 562 22.36 23.32 41.95
C HIS A 562 22.29 24.77 41.49
N THR A 563 22.26 24.99 40.19
CA THR A 563 22.30 26.31 39.58
C THR A 563 21.05 26.55 38.76
N ALA A 564 20.40 27.69 39.01
CA ALA A 564 19.31 28.21 38.21
C ALA A 564 19.66 29.58 37.63
N LEU A 565 19.26 29.81 36.39
CA LEU A 565 19.37 31.08 35.68
C LEU A 565 17.97 31.61 35.38
N PHE A 566 17.77 32.89 35.68
CA PHE A 566 16.56 33.64 35.36
C PHE A 566 16.92 34.75 34.39
N VAL A 567 16.52 34.60 33.13
CA VAL A 567 16.90 35.48 32.01
C VAL A 567 15.77 36.44 31.68
N LEU A 568 16.09 37.73 31.59
CA LEU A 568 15.13 38.79 31.28
C LEU A 568 14.69 38.72 29.81
N GLY A 569 13.50 39.23 29.53
CA GLY A 569 13.05 39.40 28.15
C GLY A 569 13.77 40.51 27.38
N GLU A 570 14.22 41.54 28.11
CA GLU A 570 15.00 42.66 27.58
C GLU A 570 16.01 43.09 28.66
N PRO A 571 17.23 43.51 28.28
CA PRO A 571 18.22 43.94 29.27
C PRO A 571 17.76 45.18 30.04
N MET A 572 17.95 45.19 31.36
CA MET A 572 17.57 46.32 32.22
C MET A 572 18.80 47.17 32.60
N LYS A 573 18.74 48.47 32.32
CA LYS A 573 19.80 49.42 32.73
C LYS A 573 19.81 49.63 34.23
N MET A 574 20.90 49.23 34.89
CA MET A 574 21.18 49.46 36.31
C MET A 574 21.97 50.76 36.49
N LYS A 575 21.51 51.62 37.39
CA LYS A 575 22.25 52.82 37.83
C LYS A 575 23.05 52.49 39.09
N ALA A 576 24.03 53.33 39.41
CA ALA A 576 24.83 53.17 40.62
C ALA A 576 24.02 53.17 41.93
N ASN A 577 22.82 53.74 41.90
CA ASN A 577 21.89 53.85 43.02
C ASN A 577 20.63 52.98 42.85
N SER A 578 20.70 51.96 41.97
CA SER A 578 19.67 50.93 41.88
C SER A 578 19.87 49.87 42.96
N GLU A 579 18.80 49.38 43.56
CA GLU A 579 18.76 48.24 44.48
C GLU A 579 17.87 47.14 43.87
N LEU A 580 18.29 45.88 44.02
CA LEU A 580 17.47 44.72 43.67
C LEU A 580 16.82 44.18 44.95
N HIS A 581 15.49 44.16 44.98
CA HIS A 581 14.71 43.49 46.02
C HIS A 581 14.24 42.15 45.49
N LEU A 582 14.91 41.08 45.91
CA LEU A 582 14.66 39.71 45.49
C LEU A 582 13.83 38.98 46.55
N ARG A 583 12.87 38.16 46.11
CA ARG A 583 12.07 37.27 46.97
C ARG A 583 12.22 35.84 46.50
N LEU A 584 12.77 34.98 47.36
CA LEU A 584 12.73 33.52 47.20
C LEU A 584 11.53 33.00 47.99
N ARG A 585 10.51 32.51 47.31
CA ARG A 585 9.29 31.98 47.97
C ARG A 585 9.37 30.47 48.06
N TYR A 586 8.96 29.94 49.21
CA TYR A 586 8.87 28.51 49.49
C TYR A 586 7.45 28.15 49.92
N GLU A 587 6.46 28.67 49.20
CA GLU A 587 5.04 28.62 49.58
C GLU A 587 4.36 27.30 49.16
N ALA A 588 4.88 26.62 48.15
CA ALA A 588 4.39 25.31 47.73
C ALA A 588 4.71 24.19 48.74
N SER A 589 5.71 24.42 49.61
CA SER A 589 6.23 23.44 50.54
C SER A 589 5.27 23.17 51.71
N LYS A 590 5.07 21.89 52.01
CA LYS A 590 4.44 21.40 53.26
C LYS A 590 5.43 20.67 54.17
N SER A 591 6.72 20.77 53.88
CA SER A 591 7.75 19.96 54.54
C SER A 591 9.04 20.75 54.79
N LYS A 592 8.94 22.07 55.00
CA LYS A 592 10.05 22.95 55.39
C LYS A 592 11.21 22.96 54.38
N ARG A 593 10.87 22.97 53.08
CA ARG A 593 11.79 22.80 51.95
C ARG A 593 12.36 24.13 51.45
N ALA A 594 12.82 24.98 52.36
CA ALA A 594 13.55 26.19 51.99
C ALA A 594 14.99 25.85 51.58
N ILE A 595 15.57 26.64 50.67
CA ILE A 595 17.01 26.56 50.37
C ILE A 595 17.77 27.01 51.63
N GLY A 596 18.74 26.19 52.05
CA GLY A 596 19.52 26.37 53.26
C GLY A 596 20.80 27.15 53.05
N ARG A 597 21.39 27.12 51.86
CA ARG A 597 22.47 28.04 51.50
C ARG A 597 22.36 28.42 50.03
N PHE A 598 22.40 29.72 49.77
CA PHE A 598 22.31 30.21 48.39
C PHE A 598 23.32 31.32 48.10
N ARG A 599 23.67 31.47 46.82
CA ARG A 599 24.47 32.59 46.30
C ARG A 599 23.78 33.17 45.07
N LEU A 600 23.91 34.48 44.89
CA LEU A 600 23.31 35.21 43.79
C LEU A 600 24.38 35.92 42.97
N ALA A 601 24.29 35.83 41.66
CA ALA A 601 25.15 36.55 40.73
C ALA A 601 24.33 37.19 39.62
N ALA A 602 24.86 38.25 39.01
CA ALA A 602 24.22 38.96 37.90
C ALA A 602 25.09 38.94 36.65
N ALA A 603 24.44 38.75 35.49
CA ALA A 603 25.06 38.91 34.19
C ALA A 603 24.98 40.39 33.79
N GLN A 604 26.09 41.12 33.97
CA GLN A 604 26.13 42.58 33.77
C GLN A 604 27.15 43.06 32.73
N THR A 605 27.95 42.17 32.16
CA THR A 605 28.89 42.50 31.08
C THR A 605 28.18 42.51 29.73
N ASP A 606 28.45 43.50 28.88
CA ASP A 606 27.81 43.63 27.56
C ASP A 606 27.91 42.35 26.72
N GLU A 607 29.05 41.65 26.75
CA GLU A 607 29.25 40.38 26.04
C GLU A 607 28.29 39.29 26.53
N LEU A 608 28.24 39.01 27.84
CA LEU A 608 27.33 38.01 28.42
C LEU A 608 25.85 38.41 28.24
N VAL A 609 25.54 39.71 28.31
CA VAL A 609 24.20 40.26 28.05
C VAL A 609 23.75 39.91 26.64
N HIS A 610 24.62 40.11 25.64
CA HIS A 610 24.33 39.77 24.25
C HIS A 610 24.20 38.26 24.00
N LEU A 611 24.97 37.43 24.71
CA LEU A 611 24.90 35.98 24.57
C LEU A 611 23.65 35.37 25.23
N LEU A 612 23.22 35.89 26.38
CA LEU A 612 22.03 35.39 27.10
C LEU A 612 20.73 35.95 26.56
N ILE A 613 20.74 37.20 26.09
CA ILE A 613 19.60 37.87 25.47
C ILE A 613 20.06 38.39 24.10
N PRO A 614 19.92 37.57 23.04
CA PRO A 614 20.23 38.02 21.69
C PRO A 614 19.35 39.22 21.34
N PRO A 615 19.83 40.14 20.48
CA PRO A 615 19.06 41.31 20.09
C PRO A 615 17.73 40.87 19.45
N LYS A 616 16.63 41.39 19.99
CA LYS A 616 15.29 41.19 19.44
C LYS A 616 15.29 41.56 17.95
N GLN A 617 14.99 40.57 17.10
CA GLN A 617 14.79 40.85 15.68
C GLN A 617 13.47 41.59 15.50
N GLU A 618 13.44 42.55 14.59
CA GLU A 618 12.21 43.27 14.28
C GLU A 618 11.25 42.32 13.55
N PRO A 619 9.93 42.41 13.83
CA PRO A 619 8.95 41.50 13.26
C PRO A 619 8.92 41.60 11.73
N TRP A 620 8.57 40.50 11.08
CA TRP A 620 8.26 40.53 9.67
C TRP A 620 7.04 41.41 9.42
N HIS A 621 7.07 42.19 8.36
CA HIS A 621 5.92 42.88 7.83
C HIS A 621 5.54 42.21 6.52
N VAL A 622 4.26 41.93 6.31
CA VAL A 622 3.77 41.23 5.13
C VAL A 622 2.68 42.04 4.45
N VAL A 623 2.79 42.19 3.13
CA VAL A 623 1.73 42.77 2.28
C VAL A 623 1.49 41.86 1.08
N GLY A 624 0.22 41.53 0.84
CA GLY A 624 -0.21 40.61 -0.21
C GLY A 624 -1.61 40.07 0.07
N PRO A 625 -2.21 39.31 -0.87
CA PRO A 625 -1.65 39.00 -2.18
C PRO A 625 -1.88 40.12 -3.20
N PHE A 626 -0.83 40.53 -3.92
CA PHE A 626 -0.98 41.27 -5.19
C PHE A 626 -1.36 40.31 -6.30
N LYS A 627 -2.15 40.80 -7.26
CA LYS A 627 -2.61 39.99 -8.39
C LYS A 627 -1.49 39.75 -9.41
N SER A 628 -1.33 38.50 -9.82
CA SER A 628 -0.49 38.10 -10.95
C SER A 628 -1.21 37.14 -11.89
N GLU A 629 -0.86 37.18 -13.17
CA GLU A 629 -1.39 36.27 -14.21
C GLU A 629 -0.69 34.90 -14.20
N SER A 630 0.58 34.85 -13.78
CA SER A 630 1.36 33.62 -13.68
C SER A 630 2.50 33.77 -12.67
N LEU A 631 3.13 32.66 -12.28
CA LEU A 631 4.34 32.70 -11.46
C LEU A 631 5.46 33.54 -12.11
N LYS A 632 5.74 33.32 -13.41
CA LYS A 632 6.82 34.00 -14.11
C LYS A 632 6.55 35.49 -14.27
N THR A 633 5.33 35.84 -14.68
CA THR A 633 4.90 37.25 -14.79
C THR A 633 5.00 37.91 -13.43
N GLY A 634 4.55 37.25 -12.36
CA GLY A 634 4.58 37.80 -11.01
C GLY A 634 5.99 38.05 -10.51
N LEU A 635 6.94 37.18 -10.83
CA LEU A 635 8.34 37.32 -10.44
C LEU A 635 8.99 38.55 -11.09
N VAL A 636 8.70 38.79 -12.38
CA VAL A 636 9.33 39.86 -13.18
C VAL A 636 8.63 41.22 -13.04
N THR A 637 7.31 41.25 -12.85
CA THR A 637 6.56 42.51 -12.70
C THR A 637 6.99 43.23 -11.43
N GLU A 638 7.49 44.45 -11.57
CA GLU A 638 7.91 45.30 -10.45
C GLU A 638 6.69 45.97 -9.80
N TYR A 639 6.48 45.74 -8.50
CA TYR A 639 5.46 46.45 -7.72
C TYR A 639 6.11 47.50 -6.82
N GLU A 640 5.33 48.48 -6.37
CA GLU A 640 5.83 49.59 -5.55
C GLU A 640 6.63 49.16 -4.29
N PRO A 641 6.27 48.08 -3.56
CA PRO A 641 7.10 47.58 -2.45
C PRO A 641 8.56 47.27 -2.78
N GLU A 642 8.91 47.06 -4.06
CA GLU A 642 10.30 46.87 -4.50
C GLU A 642 11.10 48.18 -4.55
N LYS A 643 10.41 49.32 -4.63
CA LYS A 643 11.03 50.65 -4.75
C LYS A 643 11.12 51.33 -3.40
N GLU A 644 10.03 51.32 -2.66
CA GLU A 644 9.91 52.01 -1.39
C GLU A 644 8.92 51.28 -0.47
N ILE A 645 9.31 51.14 0.79
CA ILE A 645 8.46 50.55 1.83
C ILE A 645 7.66 51.66 2.50
N ASP A 646 6.38 51.75 2.17
CA ASP A 646 5.43 52.63 2.86
C ASP A 646 4.38 51.79 3.61
N PHE A 647 4.53 51.71 4.93
CA PHE A 647 3.64 50.96 5.83
C PHE A 647 2.22 51.54 5.92
N ASN A 648 2.01 52.81 5.55
CA ASN A 648 0.70 53.46 5.63
C ASN A 648 -0.11 53.36 4.33
N LYS A 649 0.54 52.96 3.24
CA LYS A 649 -0.07 52.90 1.91
C LYS A 649 -0.95 51.65 1.74
N ALA A 650 -2.12 51.84 1.14
CA ALA A 650 -2.97 50.77 0.65
C ALA A 650 -2.62 50.45 -0.80
N TYR A 651 -2.62 49.16 -1.14
CA TYR A 651 -2.38 48.69 -2.49
C TYR A 651 -3.60 47.90 -3.01
N PRO A 652 -3.84 47.88 -4.33
CA PRO A 652 -4.87 47.03 -4.91
C PRO A 652 -4.45 45.56 -4.82
N GLY A 653 -5.11 44.80 -3.93
CA GLY A 653 -4.91 43.35 -3.80
C GLY A 653 -5.81 42.55 -4.73
N VAL A 654 -5.76 41.23 -4.60
CA VAL A 654 -6.55 40.29 -5.42
C VAL A 654 -8.07 40.45 -5.20
N ARG A 655 -8.51 40.62 -3.94
CA ARG A 655 -9.93 40.70 -3.55
C ARG A 655 -10.30 42.01 -2.88
N GLU A 656 -9.35 42.60 -2.17
CA GLU A 656 -9.52 43.78 -1.34
C GLU A 656 -8.27 44.64 -1.38
N GLU A 657 -8.35 45.85 -0.84
CA GLU A 657 -7.16 46.64 -0.59
C GLU A 657 -6.28 45.95 0.46
N ILE A 658 -5.00 45.79 0.14
CA ILE A 658 -4.01 45.17 1.02
C ILE A 658 -3.10 46.24 1.60
N LYS A 659 -2.66 46.02 2.84
CA LYS A 659 -1.72 46.88 3.56
C LYS A 659 -0.65 46.02 4.19
N TRP A 660 0.47 46.64 4.54
CA TRP A 660 1.45 45.98 5.38
C TRP A 660 0.85 45.62 6.72
N SER A 661 1.09 44.38 7.14
CA SER A 661 0.67 43.83 8.42
C SER A 661 1.90 43.32 9.16
N GLU A 662 2.05 43.70 10.42
CA GLU A 662 3.10 43.15 11.28
C GLU A 662 2.77 41.68 11.62
N LYS A 663 3.79 40.83 11.56
CA LYS A 663 3.78 39.39 11.83
C LYS A 663 4.83 39.08 12.88
N SER A 664 4.47 39.34 14.13
CA SER A 664 5.33 39.08 15.29
C SER A 664 5.44 37.59 15.64
N ASP A 665 4.61 36.74 15.03
CA ASP A 665 4.59 35.29 15.12
C ASP A 665 5.54 34.58 14.13
N PHE A 666 6.11 35.31 13.16
CA PHE A 666 7.00 34.76 12.15
C PHE A 666 8.43 34.62 12.70
N GLU A 667 8.72 33.48 13.31
CA GLU A 667 10.03 33.12 13.87
C GLU A 667 11.01 32.53 12.82
N ASP A 668 12.31 32.82 12.96
CA ASP A 668 13.35 32.25 12.11
C ASP A 668 13.45 30.72 12.27
N GLY A 669 13.77 30.02 11.18
CA GLY A 669 13.88 28.56 11.13
C GLY A 669 12.54 27.81 11.12
N LYS A 670 11.40 28.50 11.30
CA LYS A 670 10.05 27.91 11.24
C LYS A 670 9.35 28.22 9.92
N SER A 671 8.41 27.33 9.55
CA SER A 671 7.54 27.50 8.39
C SER A 671 6.23 28.15 8.79
N HIS A 672 5.91 29.26 8.15
CA HIS A 672 4.76 30.11 8.44
C HIS A 672 3.80 30.13 7.28
N VAL A 673 2.50 30.05 7.56
CA VAL A 673 1.45 30.16 6.54
C VAL A 673 1.24 31.62 6.18
N LEU A 674 1.41 31.97 4.91
CA LEU A 674 1.06 33.30 4.37
C LEU A 674 -0.43 33.41 4.08
N VAL A 675 -1.03 32.31 3.60
CA VAL A 675 -2.46 32.18 3.30
C VAL A 675 -2.83 30.70 3.18
N ASP A 676 -4.00 30.33 3.70
CA ASP A 676 -4.49 28.95 3.66
C ASP A 676 -4.97 28.52 2.26
N GLU A 677 -5.54 29.46 1.48
CA GLU A 677 -5.99 29.17 0.11
C GLU A 677 -6.07 30.41 -0.79
N LEU A 678 -5.37 30.37 -1.94
CA LEU A 678 -5.54 31.30 -3.05
C LEU A 678 -6.49 30.72 -4.11
N HIS A 679 -7.78 31.10 -4.08
CA HIS A 679 -8.74 30.59 -5.06
C HIS A 679 -8.57 31.23 -6.45
N GLY A 680 -8.14 30.44 -7.43
CA GLY A 680 -8.22 30.78 -8.86
C GLY A 680 -7.27 31.88 -9.36
N VAL A 681 -6.28 32.29 -8.54
CA VAL A 681 -5.34 33.37 -8.86
C VAL A 681 -3.95 33.08 -8.30
N HIS A 682 -2.91 33.60 -8.95
CA HIS A 682 -1.56 33.67 -8.39
C HIS A 682 -1.44 34.91 -7.50
N GLY A 683 -0.93 34.71 -6.28
CA GLY A 683 -0.74 35.79 -5.29
C GLY A 683 0.73 36.09 -5.09
N ILE A 684 1.09 37.38 -5.11
CA ILE A 684 2.42 37.85 -4.75
C ILE A 684 2.37 38.42 -3.34
N TYR A 685 3.32 38.02 -2.50
CA TYR A 685 3.53 38.56 -1.17
C TYR A 685 4.89 39.24 -1.10
N TYR A 686 4.93 40.43 -0.51
CA TYR A 686 6.18 41.03 -0.06
C TYR A 686 6.29 40.84 1.43
N LEU A 687 7.45 40.37 1.86
CA LEU A 687 7.83 40.27 3.26
C LEU A 687 9.03 41.17 3.48
N TYR A 688 8.95 42.04 4.47
CA TYR A 688 9.99 42.99 4.81
C TYR A 688 10.37 42.86 6.28
N ARG A 689 11.65 42.91 6.57
CA ARG A 689 12.13 43.09 7.94
C ARG A 689 13.43 43.86 7.98
N THR A 690 13.81 44.26 9.18
CA THR A 690 15.15 44.80 9.45
C THR A 690 15.90 43.89 10.43
N LEU A 691 17.19 43.71 10.15
CA LEU A 691 18.12 42.92 10.95
C LEU A 691 19.21 43.82 11.50
N LYS A 692 19.34 43.88 12.82
CA LYS A 692 20.41 44.62 13.49
C LYS A 692 21.56 43.67 13.80
N VAL A 693 22.74 43.92 13.22
CA VAL A 693 23.96 43.15 13.52
C VAL A 693 25.00 44.01 14.22
N PRO A 694 25.78 43.47 15.17
CA PRO A 694 26.70 44.25 16.00
C PRO A 694 27.98 44.70 15.26
N ASP A 695 28.34 44.04 14.17
CA ASP A 695 29.53 44.29 13.36
C ASP A 695 29.29 43.94 11.88
N ASN A 696 30.18 44.38 11.01
CA ASN A 696 30.14 44.00 9.60
C ASN A 696 30.51 42.52 9.45
N ARG A 697 29.62 41.71 8.88
CA ARG A 697 29.83 40.27 8.75
C ARG A 697 29.20 39.70 7.50
N ARG A 698 29.81 38.62 6.99
CA ARG A 698 29.19 37.77 5.98
C ARG A 698 28.29 36.78 6.70
N THR A 699 27.06 36.66 6.26
CA THR A 699 26.03 35.85 6.92
C THR A 699 25.36 34.96 5.88
N ASP A 700 25.26 33.68 6.19
CA ASP A 700 24.50 32.73 5.39
C ASP A 700 23.02 32.88 5.75
N LEU A 701 22.17 32.92 4.74
CA LEU A 701 20.76 33.17 4.85
C LEU A 701 20.04 32.05 4.10
N THR A 702 18.92 31.62 4.65
CA THR A 702 18.04 30.66 3.99
C THR A 702 16.64 31.21 3.85
N VAL A 703 16.00 30.92 2.72
CA VAL A 703 14.62 31.32 2.45
C VAL A 703 13.89 30.18 1.75
N GLY A 704 12.68 29.88 2.17
CA GLY A 704 11.80 28.95 1.49
C GLY A 704 10.45 29.59 1.25
N ALA A 705 9.96 29.44 0.02
CA ALA A 705 8.60 29.77 -0.37
C ALA A 705 8.15 28.77 -1.44
N ASP A 706 6.87 28.41 -1.44
CA ASP A 706 6.33 27.30 -2.25
C ASP A 706 6.38 27.55 -3.77
N GLY A 707 6.46 28.81 -4.20
CA GLY A 707 6.53 29.20 -5.60
C GLY A 707 7.89 29.76 -6.03
N LEU A 708 7.88 30.93 -6.67
CA LEU A 708 9.10 31.63 -7.11
C LEU A 708 9.38 32.80 -6.19
N PHE A 709 10.64 33.19 -6.00
CA PHE A 709 10.93 34.34 -5.15
C PHE A 709 12.20 35.10 -5.50
N LYS A 710 12.27 36.35 -5.03
CA LYS A 710 13.46 37.20 -5.02
C LYS A 710 13.73 37.71 -3.62
N VAL A 711 15.00 37.87 -3.28
CA VAL A 711 15.44 38.44 -2.02
C VAL A 711 16.39 39.60 -2.28
N TRP A 712 16.13 40.72 -1.62
CA TRP A 712 17.02 41.86 -1.56
C TRP A 712 17.55 42.04 -0.15
N VAL A 713 18.84 42.33 -0.05
CA VAL A 713 19.52 42.70 1.19
C VAL A 713 20.08 44.10 1.01
N ASN A 714 19.72 45.05 1.86
CA ASN A 714 20.13 46.45 1.76
C ASN A 714 19.85 47.07 0.38
N GLY A 715 18.71 46.69 -0.22
CA GLY A 715 18.30 47.14 -1.56
C GLY A 715 19.04 46.48 -2.73
N GLN A 716 19.99 45.58 -2.48
CA GLN A 716 20.69 44.83 -3.51
C GLN A 716 20.08 43.43 -3.67
N LEU A 717 19.81 43.02 -4.92
CA LEU A 717 19.30 41.68 -5.20
C LEU A 717 20.36 40.64 -4.79
N ALA A 718 20.03 39.81 -3.81
CA ALA A 718 20.91 38.81 -3.23
C ALA A 718 20.60 37.39 -3.71
N LEU A 719 19.33 37.10 -4.03
CA LEU A 719 18.89 35.80 -4.52
C LEU A 719 17.67 35.93 -5.44
N GLU A 720 17.64 35.13 -6.50
CA GLU A 720 16.46 34.94 -7.35
C GLU A 720 16.26 33.44 -7.61
N GLN A 721 15.07 32.93 -7.30
CA GLN A 721 14.64 31.56 -7.54
C GLN A 721 13.57 31.56 -8.63
N SER A 722 13.96 31.33 -9.88
CA SER A 722 13.08 31.41 -11.06
C SER A 722 12.45 30.07 -11.48
N SER A 723 12.71 28.98 -10.75
CA SER A 723 12.07 27.67 -10.91
C SER A 723 11.57 27.15 -9.56
N LYS A 724 10.50 26.34 -9.57
CA LYS A 724 10.06 25.66 -8.34
C LYS A 724 11.15 24.74 -7.80
N ARG A 725 11.20 24.62 -6.48
CA ARG A 725 12.05 23.67 -5.75
C ARG A 725 11.18 22.51 -5.29
N GLU A 726 11.72 21.31 -5.28
CA GLU A 726 11.05 20.14 -4.70
C GLU A 726 11.20 20.15 -3.18
N PRO A 727 10.29 19.54 -2.40
CA PRO A 727 10.41 19.49 -0.94
C PRO A 727 11.76 18.91 -0.44
N ALA A 728 12.36 17.99 -1.21
CA ALA A 728 13.66 17.41 -0.90
C ALA A 728 14.85 18.38 -1.03
N ASP A 729 14.68 19.51 -1.74
CA ASP A 729 15.73 20.50 -1.96
C ASP A 729 15.94 21.46 -0.78
N GLY A 730 15.00 21.46 0.18
CA GLY A 730 14.99 22.38 1.33
C GLY A 730 14.97 23.87 0.96
N PRO A 731 15.11 24.76 1.96
CA PRO A 731 15.21 26.21 1.76
C PRO A 731 16.41 26.58 0.88
N ALA A 732 16.26 27.63 0.06
CA ALA A 732 17.35 28.17 -0.75
C ALA A 732 18.37 28.90 0.14
N LYS A 733 19.64 28.52 0.02
CA LYS A 733 20.75 29.13 0.76
C LYS A 733 21.46 30.18 -0.09
N PHE A 734 21.84 31.30 0.53
CA PHE A 734 22.65 32.35 -0.09
C PHE A 734 23.44 33.12 0.98
N SER A 735 24.59 33.72 0.64
CA SER A 735 25.32 34.56 1.59
C SER A 735 25.16 36.04 1.24
N ALA A 736 25.02 36.89 2.25
CA ALA A 736 25.03 38.34 2.10
C ALA A 736 25.98 39.02 3.10
N MET A 737 26.48 40.20 2.76
CA MET A 737 27.24 41.03 3.69
C MET A 737 26.27 41.92 4.46
N LEU A 738 26.14 41.69 5.78
CA LEU A 738 25.40 42.54 6.70
C LEU A 738 26.33 43.59 7.28
N LYS A 739 25.90 44.85 7.27
CA LYS A 739 26.64 45.99 7.82
C LYS A 739 26.27 46.17 9.29
N GLN A 740 27.24 46.62 10.09
CA GLN A 740 26.99 47.03 11.48
C GLN A 740 25.78 47.98 11.56
N GLY A 741 24.87 47.68 12.49
CA GLY A 741 23.59 48.37 12.61
C GLY A 741 22.50 47.70 11.78
N GLU A 742 21.60 48.49 11.24
CA GLU A 742 20.36 48.02 10.61
C GLU A 742 20.58 47.59 9.15
N ASN A 743 20.05 46.42 8.80
CA ASN A 743 20.06 45.87 7.45
C ASN A 743 18.65 45.54 7.02
N THR A 744 18.28 45.90 5.79
CA THR A 744 16.93 45.64 5.28
C THR A 744 16.90 44.32 4.51
N ILE A 745 15.87 43.51 4.76
CA ILE A 745 15.58 42.29 4.00
C ILE A 745 14.20 42.46 3.38
N LEU A 746 14.13 42.34 2.06
CA LEU A 746 12.87 42.30 1.32
C LEU A 746 12.80 40.97 0.56
N VAL A 747 11.71 40.25 0.73
CA VAL A 747 11.42 39.02 0.00
C VAL A 747 10.16 39.25 -0.81
N LYS A 748 10.21 38.92 -2.10
CA LYS A 748 9.04 38.80 -2.97
C LYS A 748 8.77 37.33 -3.19
N ALA A 749 7.67 36.81 -2.66
CA ALA A 749 7.22 35.44 -2.88
C ALA A 749 6.03 35.44 -3.85
N VAL A 750 6.11 34.61 -4.88
CA VAL A 750 5.08 34.49 -5.92
C VAL A 750 4.53 33.07 -5.86
N ASN A 751 3.27 32.94 -5.47
CA ASN A 751 2.68 31.66 -5.12
C ASN A 751 1.64 31.18 -6.14
N GLU A 752 1.47 29.87 -6.21
CA GLU A 752 0.38 29.24 -6.96
C GLU A 752 -0.92 29.22 -6.17
N GLN A 753 -1.96 28.66 -6.78
CA GLN A 753 -3.24 28.45 -6.11
C GLN A 753 -3.07 27.45 -4.96
N GLY A 754 -3.83 27.64 -3.87
CA GLY A 754 -3.73 26.81 -2.66
C GLY A 754 -3.00 27.52 -1.51
N ALA A 755 -2.56 26.72 -0.52
CA ALA A 755 -1.84 27.20 0.65
C ALA A 755 -0.44 27.68 0.26
N SER A 756 0.05 28.71 0.96
CA SER A 756 1.40 29.24 0.75
C SER A 756 2.14 29.39 2.06
N HIS A 757 3.40 28.98 2.05
CA HIS A 757 4.29 29.04 3.20
C HIS A 757 5.51 29.92 2.95
N PHE A 758 6.06 30.43 4.04
CA PHE A 758 7.29 31.18 4.10
C PHE A 758 8.17 30.65 5.23
N THR A 759 9.44 30.41 4.93
CA THR A 759 10.50 30.14 5.91
C THR A 759 11.62 31.12 5.65
N PHE A 760 12.23 31.61 6.72
CA PHE A 760 13.48 32.35 6.66
C PHE A 760 14.35 31.93 7.82
N ASN A 761 15.65 31.85 7.59
CA ASN A 761 16.62 31.76 8.68
C ASN A 761 17.80 32.65 8.32
N ALA A 762 18.21 33.53 9.21
CA ALA A 762 19.56 34.08 9.14
C ALA A 762 20.47 33.16 9.94
N ASP A 763 21.30 32.40 9.24
CA ASP A 763 22.39 31.66 9.86
C ASP A 763 23.47 32.67 10.27
N LEU A 764 23.23 33.28 11.43
CA LEU A 764 24.22 34.05 12.17
C LEU A 764 25.24 33.12 12.84
N ASP A 765 25.07 31.79 12.74
CA ASP A 765 25.98 30.76 13.22
C ASP A 765 27.20 30.58 12.30
N ASP A 766 28.19 31.45 12.53
CA ASP A 766 29.58 30.99 12.48
C ASP A 766 29.83 30.04 13.67
N ALA A 767 30.97 29.35 13.73
CA ALA A 767 31.40 28.52 14.87
C ALA A 767 31.47 29.25 16.25
N ASP A 768 31.05 30.51 16.28
CA ASP A 768 31.01 31.48 17.38
C ASP A 768 29.60 32.04 17.68
N HIS A 769 28.52 31.42 17.18
CA HIS A 769 27.15 31.69 17.67
C HIS A 769 26.54 30.49 18.40
N LEU A 770 25.62 30.79 19.31
CA LEU A 770 24.97 29.85 20.20
C LEU A 770 23.47 30.00 20.00
N PRO A 771 22.74 28.92 19.68
CA PRO A 771 21.31 29.01 19.48
C PRO A 771 20.62 29.67 20.67
N ASP A 772 19.69 30.58 20.38
CA ASP A 772 18.96 31.39 21.37
C ASP A 772 18.31 30.52 22.47
N ASN A 773 17.92 29.29 22.12
CA ASN A 773 17.31 28.32 23.00
C ASN A 773 18.31 27.46 23.82
N ILE A 774 19.62 27.66 23.71
CA ILE A 774 20.63 26.80 24.39
C ILE A 774 21.48 27.57 25.42
N ALA A 775 21.67 28.88 25.26
CA ALA A 775 22.52 29.70 26.12
C ALA A 775 22.28 29.55 27.62
N ALA A 776 21.02 29.69 28.06
CA ALA A 776 20.69 29.57 29.47
C ALA A 776 20.93 28.14 30.01
N MET A 777 20.81 27.10 29.19
CA MET A 777 21.06 25.72 29.62
C MET A 777 22.56 25.45 29.79
N LEU A 778 23.38 25.84 28.81
CA LEU A 778 24.83 25.71 28.90
C LEU A 778 25.43 26.56 30.01
N ALA A 779 24.84 27.72 30.32
CA ALA A 779 25.29 28.57 31.41
C ALA A 779 24.87 28.06 32.80
N ALA A 780 23.83 27.22 32.88
CA ALA A 780 23.33 26.65 34.13
C ALA A 780 23.95 25.29 34.46
N THR A 781 24.22 24.45 33.46
CA THR A 781 24.74 23.08 33.64
C THR A 781 26.15 23.04 34.20
N SER A 782 26.47 22.04 35.02
CA SER A 782 27.83 21.72 35.46
C SER A 782 28.55 20.71 34.54
N ASN A 783 27.81 20.07 33.63
CA ASN A 783 28.31 19.14 32.61
C ASN A 783 27.76 19.55 31.23
N PRO A 784 28.47 20.40 30.47
CA PRO A 784 27.97 20.91 29.20
C PRO A 784 28.01 19.88 28.06
N ALA A 785 28.93 18.92 28.12
CA ALA A 785 29.04 17.84 27.13
C ALA A 785 27.93 16.78 27.30
N GLY A 786 27.37 16.67 28.51
CA GLY A 786 26.32 15.69 28.84
C GLY A 786 26.78 14.23 28.80
N ASP A 787 25.85 13.34 29.14
CA ASP A 787 25.72 11.97 28.63
C ASP A 787 24.40 11.92 27.84
#